data_AF-A0A1X2CPL2-F1
#
_entry.id   AF-A0A1X2CPL2-F1
#
_cell.length_a   1.000
_cell.length_b   1.000
_cell.length_c   1.000
_cell.angle_alpha   90.00
_cell.angle_beta   90.00
_cell.angle_gamma   90.00
#
_symmetry.space_group_name_H-M   'P 1'
#
loop_
_entity.id
_entity.type
_entity.pdbx_description
1 polymer ?
#
loop_
_entity_poly.entity_id
_entity_poly.type
_entity_poly.pdbx_seq_one_letter_code
_entity_poly.pdbx_strand_id
1 'polypeptide(L)'
;MLTYHELGDLVKQFYELSRYRNGHNGFSVKKSSPSHMIRGNVSRQSRECEEKRMSYVTVDPQLLVTAATDLKGIGSALSAATSAAAAQTTAVAAAAADEISTQIAALFGAHGQAYQAASAQAAALHDQFVRTMTAGAGAYASAEAAAASPLQPLLDAINAPTQTLIGRPLIGNGANGAPGTGANGGDGGILIGNGGAGGSGTNGATGGAGGRGGAAGLLLGTAGTGGTGGFGNAGAGGAGGQGGAAGLFSTGGTGGAGGVGIGGNGGAGGAGGLGLFGAGGAGGAGGFSSTTPTTAGGAGGAGGSSLLFGNGGAGGAGGAGQALGGVGGQGGNAGMFYGDGGVGGAGGSGGNLAGTTGGAGGAGGNAGVFYGDGGAGGVGGVAVGAGGAGGAGGNAATLFGTGGAGGAGAVSFGAGGAGGIGGAAGALSGTGGAGGAGGFGQVSGGAGGIGGNGGAVYGNGGSGGAGGPGGATTGGAGGAGGNAATLFGTGGTGGNGGGGTTVGGNGGNGGTGGLLAGSGGAGGTGSLGTVSGVGGNGGNAPGIFGDGGAGGHGGAAGPANPAGAGGAGGKAALIGNGGNGGTGGNGAAAQPGGNGGRGGDAQLFGLGGNGGSAGLGTALGATGAAGAPGLATSNPAVLNAINAPTQALFGRPLIGNGANGAPGTGVNGGDGGILFGNGGVGADGALGANGVKGGNGGAAGLLSGIAGGGGDGGFAAAQGGNGGNGGAAGLFSAGGAGGAGGLGASGGAGGAGGVGIFGQGGAGGTGGVATGAGGAGGAGGASLLFGNGGAGGAGGVSTDGAGGVGGTGGNAGVFSGNGGVGGVGGLAAPGTGTTGGAGGGGGNAGTFFGTG
;
A
#
# COMPACT_ATOMS: atom_id res chain seq x y z
N MET A 1 -27.70 -17.61 -43.04
CA MET A 1 -26.45 -17.88 -43.78
C MET A 1 -26.05 -16.59 -44.47
N LEU A 2 -25.06 -15.88 -43.93
CA LEU A 2 -24.42 -14.74 -44.59
C LEU A 2 -23.10 -15.25 -45.20
N THR A 3 -22.84 -14.86 -46.45
CA THR A 3 -21.74 -15.36 -47.28
C THR A 3 -20.38 -14.75 -46.89
N TYR A 4 -19.33 -15.56 -47.02
CA TYR A 4 -17.92 -15.34 -46.61
C TYR A 4 -17.23 -14.04 -47.07
N HIS A 5 -17.85 -13.21 -47.91
CA HIS A 5 -17.26 -11.96 -48.39
C HIS A 5 -17.47 -10.76 -47.45
N GLU A 6 -18.52 -10.76 -46.62
CA GLU A 6 -18.82 -9.65 -45.68
C GLU A 6 -18.03 -9.76 -44.36
N LEU A 7 -17.43 -10.92 -44.06
CA LEU A 7 -16.54 -11.11 -42.91
C LEU A 7 -15.12 -10.54 -43.14
N GLY A 8 -14.71 -10.36 -44.39
CA GLY A 8 -13.39 -9.81 -44.74
C GLY A 8 -13.24 -8.31 -44.48
N ASP A 9 -14.31 -7.55 -44.69
CA ASP A 9 -14.29 -6.09 -44.52
C ASP A 9 -14.46 -5.66 -43.05
N LEU A 10 -15.13 -6.46 -42.23
CA LEU A 10 -15.26 -6.23 -40.80
C LEU A 10 -13.92 -6.43 -40.05
N VAL A 11 -13.10 -7.38 -40.52
CA VAL A 11 -11.77 -7.66 -39.93
C VAL A 11 -10.75 -6.57 -40.31
N LYS A 12 -10.85 -5.97 -41.50
CA LYS A 12 -10.01 -4.82 -41.88
C LYS A 12 -10.38 -3.53 -41.14
N GLN A 13 -11.67 -3.30 -40.86
CA GLN A 13 -12.10 -2.16 -40.03
C GLN A 13 -11.66 -2.30 -38.56
N PHE A 14 -11.63 -3.51 -38.02
CA PHE A 14 -11.15 -3.76 -36.65
C PHE A 14 -9.63 -3.55 -36.50
N TYR A 15 -8.85 -3.80 -37.55
CA TYR A 15 -7.39 -3.62 -37.52
C TYR A 15 -6.98 -2.14 -37.57
N GLU A 16 -7.69 -1.31 -38.34
CA GLU A 16 -7.44 0.15 -38.42
C GLU A 16 -7.87 0.91 -37.16
N LEU A 17 -8.92 0.46 -36.45
CA LEU A 17 -9.34 1.07 -35.18
C LEU A 17 -8.34 0.84 -34.03
N SER A 18 -7.52 -0.22 -34.11
CA SER A 18 -6.55 -0.58 -33.06
C SER A 18 -5.28 0.29 -33.07
N ARG A 19 -4.92 0.91 -34.22
CA ARG A 19 -3.73 1.78 -34.32
C ARG A 19 -3.94 3.20 -33.81
N TYR A 20 -5.18 3.68 -33.70
CA TYR A 20 -5.46 5.06 -33.30
C TYR A 20 -5.48 5.29 -31.77
N ARG A 21 -5.35 4.24 -30.96
CA ARG A 21 -5.46 4.33 -29.48
C ARG A 21 -4.12 4.41 -28.74
N ASN A 22 -2.98 4.39 -29.45
CA ASN A 22 -1.64 4.52 -28.86
C ASN A 22 -0.85 5.64 -29.56
N GLY A 23 -0.91 6.87 -29.03
CA GLY A 23 -0.05 7.97 -29.49
C GLY A 23 -0.53 9.34 -29.04
N HIS A 24 -0.07 9.78 -27.86
CA HIS A 24 -0.21 11.17 -27.41
C HIS A 24 0.72 12.12 -28.19
N ASN A 25 0.23 13.36 -28.39
CA ASN A 25 0.94 14.63 -28.65
C ASN A 25 1.27 14.99 -30.12
N GLY A 26 0.64 16.06 -30.63
CA GLY A 26 1.14 16.80 -31.80
C GLY A 26 0.10 17.63 -32.54
N PHE A 27 0.06 18.94 -32.26
CA PHE A 27 -0.66 19.95 -33.04
C PHE A 27 0.01 20.18 -34.40
N SER A 28 -0.69 20.06 -35.53
CA SER A 28 -0.34 20.81 -36.75
C SER A 28 -1.39 20.75 -37.87
N VAL A 29 -1.75 21.95 -38.33
CA VAL A 29 -2.49 22.26 -39.56
C VAL A 29 -1.53 22.17 -40.76
N LYS A 30 -1.93 21.59 -41.91
CA LYS A 30 -1.34 21.98 -43.21
C LYS A 30 -2.24 21.79 -44.43
N LYS A 31 -1.98 22.70 -45.37
CA LYS A 31 -2.74 23.25 -46.51
C LYS A 31 -2.55 22.49 -47.84
N SER A 32 -3.54 22.72 -48.71
CA SER A 32 -3.50 23.00 -50.17
C SER A 32 -3.28 21.91 -51.24
N SER A 33 -4.22 21.94 -52.20
CA SER A 33 -4.39 21.38 -53.57
C SER A 33 -3.25 21.72 -54.57
N PRO A 34 -3.41 21.63 -55.93
CA PRO A 34 -4.27 20.84 -56.87
C PRO A 34 -3.49 20.30 -58.12
N SER A 35 -4.10 19.47 -59.01
CA SER A 35 -3.98 19.59 -60.51
C SER A 35 -4.44 18.39 -61.37
N HIS A 36 -5.07 18.75 -62.51
CA HIS A 36 -5.12 18.11 -63.85
C HIS A 36 -6.29 17.19 -64.31
N MET A 37 -7.04 17.81 -65.26
CA MET A 37 -8.00 17.37 -66.29
C MET A 37 -7.89 15.97 -66.91
N ILE A 38 -9.03 15.34 -67.22
CA ILE A 38 -9.47 14.94 -68.60
C ILE A 38 -11.00 15.02 -68.71
N ARG A 39 -11.49 15.62 -69.80
CA ARG A 39 -12.91 15.78 -70.20
C ARG A 39 -13.42 14.52 -70.91
N GLY A 40 -14.68 14.13 -70.65
CA GLY A 40 -15.39 13.11 -71.43
C GLY A 40 -16.86 12.90 -71.02
N ASN A 41 -17.76 13.61 -71.70
CA ASN A 41 -19.17 13.34 -71.99
C ASN A 41 -20.23 12.98 -70.92
N VAL A 42 -21.22 13.87 -70.86
CA VAL A 42 -22.67 13.60 -71.03
C VAL A 42 -23.43 13.09 -69.79
N SER A 43 -24.03 14.08 -69.10
CA SER A 43 -25.38 14.06 -68.52
C SER A 43 -25.89 12.74 -67.93
N ARG A 44 -25.64 12.53 -66.63
CA ARG A 44 -26.53 11.90 -65.61
C ARG A 44 -25.73 11.55 -64.35
N GLN A 45 -24.99 12.52 -63.79
CA GLN A 45 -24.14 12.25 -62.61
C GLN A 45 -24.00 13.47 -61.66
N SER A 46 -24.98 14.38 -61.67
CA SER A 46 -25.01 15.54 -60.77
C SER A 46 -25.92 15.35 -59.55
N ARG A 47 -26.26 14.10 -59.19
CA ARG A 47 -26.96 13.77 -57.93
C ARG A 47 -26.26 12.68 -57.09
N GLU A 48 -25.02 12.30 -57.41
CA GLU A 48 -24.32 11.21 -56.69
C GLU A 48 -22.96 11.62 -56.09
N CYS A 49 -22.69 12.91 -55.90
CA CYS A 49 -21.41 13.37 -55.37
C CYS A 49 -21.50 14.48 -54.29
N GLU A 50 -22.55 14.45 -53.45
CA GLU A 50 -22.52 15.11 -52.13
C GLU A 50 -22.47 14.07 -51.00
N GLU A 51 -21.98 12.86 -51.29
CA GLU A 51 -21.61 11.87 -50.27
C GLU A 51 -20.10 11.96 -49.98
N LYS A 52 -19.58 13.19 -49.83
CA LYS A 52 -18.15 13.41 -49.59
C LYS A 52 -17.90 14.05 -48.23
N ARG A 53 -17.71 13.15 -47.27
CA ARG A 53 -17.21 13.36 -45.89
C ARG A 53 -18.10 14.23 -45.00
N MET A 54 -19.14 13.60 -44.46
CA MET A 54 -19.53 13.91 -43.08
C MET A 54 -18.34 13.53 -42.20
N SER A 55 -17.61 14.52 -41.70
CA SER A 55 -16.77 14.31 -40.52
C SER A 55 -17.73 13.90 -39.40
N TYR A 56 -17.70 12.63 -39.00
CA TYR A 56 -18.43 12.21 -37.80
C TYR A 56 -17.77 12.91 -36.61
N VAL A 57 -18.52 13.81 -35.99
CA VAL A 57 -18.16 14.44 -34.73
C VAL A 57 -18.79 13.58 -33.64
N THR A 58 -17.97 12.78 -32.97
CA THR A 58 -18.40 12.00 -31.80
C THR A 58 -18.25 12.88 -30.57
N VAL A 59 -19.36 13.20 -29.92
CA VAL A 59 -19.41 13.95 -28.66
C VAL A 59 -20.06 13.04 -27.63
N ASP A 60 -19.50 12.96 -26.43
CA ASP A 60 -20.16 12.35 -25.29
C ASP A 60 -20.96 13.44 -24.53
N PRO A 61 -22.31 13.44 -24.61
CA PRO A 61 -23.12 14.46 -23.96
C PRO A 61 -23.00 14.41 -22.42
N GLN A 62 -22.69 13.24 -21.84
CA GLN A 62 -22.54 13.09 -20.39
C GLN A 62 -21.27 13.76 -19.89
N LEU A 63 -20.14 13.59 -20.59
CA LEU A 63 -18.89 14.29 -20.27
C LEU A 63 -19.06 15.82 -20.33
N LEU A 64 -19.85 16.34 -21.26
CA LEU A 64 -20.14 17.77 -21.35
C LEU A 64 -21.01 18.28 -20.19
N VAL A 65 -21.97 17.48 -19.70
CA VAL A 65 -22.79 17.84 -18.53
C VAL A 65 -21.95 17.81 -17.24
N THR A 66 -21.06 16.82 -17.09
CA THR A 66 -20.13 16.76 -15.97
C THR A 66 -19.20 17.97 -15.95
N ALA A 67 -18.55 18.27 -17.08
CA ALA A 67 -17.65 19.41 -17.17
C ALA A 67 -18.38 20.76 -16.95
N ALA A 68 -19.64 20.91 -17.38
CA ALA A 68 -20.44 22.12 -17.11
C ALA A 68 -20.75 22.28 -15.62
N THR A 69 -20.93 21.17 -14.91
CA THR A 69 -21.13 21.14 -13.46
C THR A 69 -19.86 21.53 -12.71
N ASP A 70 -18.71 21.02 -13.13
CA ASP A 70 -17.40 21.39 -12.57
C ASP A 70 -17.09 22.87 -12.80
N LEU A 71 -17.33 23.38 -14.01
CA LEU A 71 -17.21 24.79 -14.34
C LEU A 71 -18.12 25.65 -13.45
N LYS A 72 -19.38 25.25 -13.22
CA LYS A 72 -20.28 25.96 -12.30
C LYS A 72 -19.75 26.00 -10.85
N GLY A 73 -19.13 24.90 -10.40
CA GLY A 73 -18.44 24.82 -9.10
C GLY A 73 -17.27 25.80 -9.01
N ILE A 74 -16.43 25.87 -10.04
CA ILE A 74 -15.31 26.82 -10.15
C ILE A 74 -15.81 28.27 -10.11
N GLY A 75 -16.87 28.59 -10.87
CA GLY A 75 -17.47 29.93 -10.88
C GLY A 75 -17.98 30.34 -9.50
N SER A 76 -18.65 29.44 -8.78
CA SER A 76 -19.14 29.68 -7.42
C SER A 76 -18.00 29.91 -6.42
N ALA A 77 -16.92 29.13 -6.51
CA ALA A 77 -15.73 29.29 -5.68
C ALA A 77 -15.01 30.63 -5.95
N LEU A 78 -14.90 31.03 -7.22
CA LEU A 78 -14.27 32.29 -7.61
C LEU A 78 -15.09 33.52 -7.18
N SER A 79 -16.42 33.46 -7.31
CA SER A 79 -17.32 34.51 -6.82
C SER A 79 -17.27 34.65 -5.29
N ALA A 80 -17.21 33.53 -4.57
CA ALA A 80 -17.07 33.52 -3.10
C ALA A 80 -15.72 34.12 -2.67
N ALA A 81 -14.61 33.73 -3.32
CA ALA A 81 -13.28 34.27 -3.03
C ALA A 81 -13.18 35.78 -3.33
N THR A 82 -13.76 36.22 -4.45
CA THR A 82 -13.76 37.64 -4.86
C THR A 82 -14.59 38.51 -3.91
N SER A 83 -15.72 37.99 -3.41
CA SER A 83 -16.53 38.65 -2.39
C SER A 83 -15.83 38.70 -1.03
N ALA A 84 -15.19 37.60 -0.61
CA ALA A 84 -14.48 37.52 0.65
C ALA A 84 -13.27 38.48 0.72
N ALA A 85 -12.59 38.72 -0.40
CA ALA A 85 -11.45 39.62 -0.49
C ALA A 85 -11.82 41.10 -0.73
N ALA A 86 -13.10 41.42 -0.94
CA ALA A 86 -13.54 42.76 -1.31
C ALA A 86 -13.17 43.81 -0.25
N ALA A 87 -13.50 43.55 1.02
CA ALA A 87 -13.27 44.50 2.10
C ALA A 87 -11.77 44.83 2.29
N GLN A 88 -10.91 43.82 2.25
CA GLN A 88 -9.47 43.97 2.49
C GLN A 88 -8.73 44.65 1.32
N THR A 89 -9.28 44.57 0.11
CA THR A 89 -8.65 45.14 -1.10
C THR A 89 -9.18 46.52 -1.48
N THR A 90 -10.39 46.89 -1.05
CA THR A 90 -10.97 48.21 -1.33
C THR A 90 -10.82 49.22 -0.19
N ALA A 91 -10.54 48.76 1.03
CA ALA A 91 -10.38 49.61 2.22
C ALA A 91 -8.92 49.66 2.72
N VAL A 92 -7.96 49.83 1.81
CA VAL A 92 -6.55 49.96 2.16
C VAL A 92 -6.33 51.29 2.88
N ALA A 93 -5.84 51.25 4.12
CA ALA A 93 -5.53 52.44 4.91
C ALA A 93 -4.14 53.00 4.56
N ALA A 94 -3.98 54.32 4.65
CA ALA A 94 -2.68 54.97 4.50
C ALA A 94 -1.73 54.53 5.63
N ALA A 95 -0.49 54.16 5.29
CA ALA A 95 0.50 53.68 6.26
C ALA A 95 1.01 54.78 7.21
N ALA A 96 0.95 56.05 6.78
CA ALA A 96 1.25 57.25 7.56
C ALA A 96 0.40 58.43 7.08
N ALA A 97 0.37 59.52 7.85
CA ALA A 97 -0.45 60.71 7.56
C ALA A 97 0.10 61.61 6.44
N ASP A 98 1.13 61.16 5.71
CA ASP A 98 1.68 61.89 4.59
C ASP A 98 0.84 61.70 3.31
N GLU A 99 1.00 62.64 2.39
CA GLU A 99 0.25 62.69 1.13
C GLU A 99 0.59 61.51 0.21
N ILE A 100 1.82 60.99 0.26
CA ILE A 100 2.26 59.86 -0.58
C ILE A 100 1.57 58.57 -0.11
N SER A 101 1.56 58.30 1.20
CA SER A 101 0.85 57.17 1.78
C SER A 101 -0.66 57.20 1.51
N THR A 102 -1.26 58.39 1.54
CA THR A 102 -2.69 58.59 1.23
C THR A 102 -3.00 58.33 -0.25
N GLN A 103 -2.16 58.83 -1.16
CA GLN A 103 -2.31 58.61 -2.60
C GLN A 103 -2.08 57.13 -3.00
N ILE A 104 -1.13 56.45 -2.36
CA ILE A 104 -0.89 55.01 -2.58
C ILE A 104 -2.09 54.18 -2.10
N ALA A 105 -2.63 54.48 -0.91
CA ALA A 105 -3.85 53.83 -0.42
C ALA A 105 -5.05 54.06 -1.35
N ALA A 106 -5.22 55.29 -1.86
CA ALA A 106 -6.28 55.61 -2.82
C ALA A 106 -6.10 54.86 -4.16
N LEU A 107 -4.87 54.72 -4.67
CA LEU A 107 -4.58 53.96 -5.89
C LEU A 107 -4.93 52.48 -5.71
N PHE A 108 -4.52 51.85 -4.61
CA PHE A 108 -4.84 50.46 -4.34
C PHE A 108 -6.34 50.24 -4.10
N GLY A 109 -7.03 51.16 -3.42
CA GLY A 109 -8.48 51.12 -3.26
C GLY A 109 -9.23 51.22 -4.60
N ALA A 110 -8.80 52.14 -5.48
CA ALA A 110 -9.36 52.28 -6.82
C ALA A 110 -9.08 51.04 -7.70
N HIS A 111 -7.90 50.43 -7.57
CA HIS A 111 -7.56 49.18 -8.25
C HIS A 111 -8.43 48.01 -7.76
N GLY A 112 -8.68 47.92 -6.45
CA GLY A 112 -9.61 46.95 -5.86
C GLY A 112 -11.02 47.09 -6.42
N GLN A 113 -11.54 48.32 -6.55
CA GLN A 113 -12.86 48.58 -7.15
C GLN A 113 -12.92 48.19 -8.63
N ALA A 114 -11.87 48.49 -9.42
CA ALA A 114 -11.78 48.08 -10.81
C ALA A 114 -11.73 46.55 -10.97
N TYR A 115 -11.02 45.86 -10.07
CA TYR A 115 -10.96 44.40 -10.04
C TYR A 115 -12.33 43.77 -9.72
N GLN A 116 -13.10 44.35 -8.79
CA GLN A 116 -14.46 43.90 -8.48
C GLN A 116 -15.39 44.04 -9.68
N ALA A 117 -15.33 45.16 -10.40
CA ALA A 117 -16.12 45.38 -11.62
C ALA A 117 -15.76 44.39 -12.74
N ALA A 118 -14.46 44.14 -12.95
CA ALA A 118 -13.99 43.16 -13.94
C ALA A 118 -14.39 41.72 -13.58
N SER A 119 -14.32 41.36 -12.29
CA SER A 119 -14.71 40.03 -11.81
C SER A 119 -16.21 39.76 -11.96
N ALA A 120 -17.06 40.79 -11.81
CA ALA A 120 -18.49 40.68 -12.08
C ALA A 120 -18.78 40.42 -13.58
N GLN A 121 -18.03 41.05 -14.48
CA GLN A 121 -18.13 40.79 -15.92
C GLN A 121 -17.65 39.38 -16.29
N ALA A 122 -16.56 38.92 -15.67
CA ALA A 122 -16.05 37.55 -15.86
C ALA A 122 -17.05 36.50 -15.35
N ALA A 123 -17.72 36.75 -14.23
CA ALA A 123 -18.78 35.88 -13.71
C ALA A 123 -19.97 35.77 -14.69
N ALA A 124 -20.41 36.89 -15.26
CA ALA A 124 -21.49 36.89 -16.26
C ALA A 124 -21.11 36.13 -17.54
N LEU A 125 -19.86 36.26 -18.01
CA LEU A 125 -19.34 35.49 -19.14
C LEU A 125 -19.27 33.99 -18.82
N HIS A 126 -18.79 33.64 -17.64
CA HIS A 126 -18.69 32.26 -17.17
C HIS A 126 -20.08 31.60 -17.08
N ASP A 127 -21.07 32.31 -16.54
CA ASP A 127 -22.46 31.85 -16.50
C ASP A 127 -23.07 31.67 -17.89
N GLN A 128 -22.73 32.54 -18.84
CA GLN A 128 -23.14 32.38 -20.24
C GLN A 128 -22.45 31.17 -20.89
N PHE A 129 -21.18 30.92 -20.60
CA PHE A 129 -20.42 29.78 -21.09
C PHE A 129 -21.00 28.45 -20.58
N VAL A 130 -21.23 28.33 -19.26
CA VAL A 130 -21.86 27.14 -18.65
C VAL A 130 -23.26 26.89 -19.21
N ARG A 131 -24.07 27.95 -19.37
CA ARG A 131 -25.41 27.83 -19.97
C ARG A 131 -25.34 27.35 -21.42
N THR A 132 -24.42 27.89 -22.21
CA THR A 132 -24.25 27.51 -23.62
C THR A 132 -23.76 26.06 -23.75
N MET A 133 -22.84 25.64 -22.88
CA MET A 133 -22.33 24.27 -22.87
C MET A 133 -23.38 23.24 -22.43
N THR A 134 -24.19 23.58 -21.42
CA THR A 134 -25.34 22.76 -21.00
C THR A 134 -26.39 22.65 -22.11
N ALA A 135 -26.68 23.77 -22.79
CA ALA A 135 -27.59 23.78 -23.94
C ALA A 135 -27.04 22.96 -25.12
N GLY A 136 -25.72 23.00 -25.36
CA GLY A 136 -25.04 22.19 -26.36
C GLY A 136 -25.16 20.70 -26.07
N ALA A 137 -24.95 20.27 -24.82
CA ALA A 137 -25.15 18.87 -24.42
C ALA A 137 -26.61 18.42 -24.62
N GLY A 138 -27.58 19.29 -24.31
CA GLY A 138 -29.01 19.04 -24.60
C GLY A 138 -29.30 18.93 -26.10
N ALA A 139 -28.65 19.73 -26.94
CA ALA A 139 -28.77 19.65 -28.40
C ALA A 139 -28.23 18.32 -28.96
N TYR A 140 -27.10 17.82 -28.44
CA TYR A 140 -26.59 16.50 -28.82
C TYR A 140 -27.50 15.36 -28.33
N ALA A 141 -27.99 15.41 -27.09
CA ALA A 141 -28.91 14.40 -26.54
C ALA A 141 -30.26 14.39 -27.28
N SER A 142 -30.79 15.55 -27.67
CA SER A 142 -32.03 15.66 -28.46
C SER A 142 -31.85 15.21 -29.92
N ALA A 143 -30.67 15.42 -30.50
CA ALA A 143 -30.33 14.88 -31.82
C ALA A 143 -30.28 13.34 -31.81
N GLU A 144 -29.71 12.73 -30.75
CA GLU A 144 -29.76 11.29 -30.54
C GLU A 144 -31.19 10.78 -30.34
N ALA A 145 -32.01 11.48 -29.55
CA ALA A 145 -33.42 11.14 -29.35
C ALA A 145 -34.26 11.25 -30.65
N ALA A 146 -34.00 12.27 -31.47
CA ALA A 146 -34.66 12.44 -32.77
C ALA A 146 -34.25 11.35 -33.76
N ALA A 147 -33.00 10.90 -33.73
CA ALA A 147 -32.52 9.77 -34.54
C ALA A 147 -33.11 8.42 -34.08
N ALA A 148 -33.43 8.27 -32.79
CA ALA A 148 -34.07 7.08 -32.23
C ALA A 148 -35.62 7.06 -32.40
N SER A 149 -36.26 8.22 -32.58
CA SER A 149 -37.72 8.37 -32.66
C SER A 149 -38.42 7.43 -33.67
N PRO A 150 -37.88 7.17 -34.88
CA PRO A 150 -38.48 6.22 -35.83
C PRO A 150 -38.45 4.75 -35.38
N LEU A 151 -37.55 4.40 -34.46
CA LEU A 151 -37.39 3.03 -33.95
C LEU A 151 -38.27 2.74 -32.73
N GLN A 152 -38.84 3.79 -32.10
CA GLN A 152 -39.64 3.66 -30.87
C GLN A 152 -40.88 2.77 -31.02
N PRO A 153 -41.70 2.87 -32.09
CA PRO A 153 -42.88 2.00 -32.23
C PRO A 153 -42.53 0.51 -32.33
N LEU A 154 -41.37 0.19 -32.92
CA LEU A 154 -40.88 -1.18 -33.01
C LEU A 154 -40.41 -1.68 -31.64
N LEU A 155 -39.70 -0.85 -30.89
CA LEU A 155 -39.30 -1.17 -29.51
C LEU A 155 -40.52 -1.38 -28.60
N ASP A 156 -41.55 -0.55 -28.72
CA ASP A 156 -42.78 -0.68 -27.95
C ASP A 156 -43.52 -1.99 -28.29
N ALA A 157 -43.59 -2.37 -29.58
CA ALA A 157 -44.17 -3.64 -30.01
C ALA A 157 -43.37 -4.86 -29.49
N ILE A 158 -42.04 -4.78 -29.48
CA ILE A 158 -41.14 -5.82 -28.94
C ILE A 158 -41.30 -5.93 -27.41
N ASN A 159 -41.46 -4.80 -26.72
CA ASN A 159 -41.54 -4.74 -25.26
C ASN A 159 -42.94 -5.02 -24.71
N ALA A 160 -44.01 -4.81 -25.50
CA ALA A 160 -45.39 -4.95 -25.03
C ALA A 160 -45.68 -6.29 -24.33
N PRO A 161 -45.26 -7.46 -24.85
CA PRO A 161 -45.51 -8.73 -24.18
C PRO A 161 -44.86 -8.82 -22.78
N THR A 162 -43.61 -8.40 -22.63
CA THR A 162 -42.90 -8.47 -21.34
C THR A 162 -43.31 -7.36 -20.39
N GLN A 163 -43.65 -6.18 -20.90
CA GLN A 163 -44.17 -5.08 -20.11
C GLN A 163 -45.52 -5.45 -19.48
N THR A 164 -46.39 -6.18 -20.21
CA THR A 164 -47.65 -6.69 -19.66
C THR A 164 -47.45 -7.86 -18.69
N LEU A 165 -46.54 -8.79 -18.98
CA LEU A 165 -46.38 -10.02 -18.18
C LEU A 165 -45.52 -9.85 -16.93
N ILE A 166 -44.47 -9.04 -17.01
CA ILE A 166 -43.41 -8.91 -15.99
C ILE A 166 -43.26 -7.45 -15.51
N GLY A 167 -43.96 -6.49 -16.12
CA GLY A 167 -43.86 -5.07 -15.76
C GLY A 167 -42.55 -4.41 -16.16
N ARG A 168 -41.75 -5.07 -17.01
CA ARG A 168 -40.42 -4.63 -17.44
C ARG A 168 -40.22 -4.81 -18.95
N PRO A 169 -39.55 -3.86 -19.64
CA PRO A 169 -39.28 -4.00 -21.06
C PRO A 169 -38.28 -5.12 -21.30
N LEU A 170 -38.33 -5.75 -22.47
CA LEU A 170 -37.34 -6.74 -22.89
C LEU A 170 -36.02 -6.05 -23.27
N ILE A 171 -36.14 -4.93 -23.99
CA ILE A 171 -35.06 -4.08 -24.48
C ILE A 171 -35.35 -2.63 -24.10
N GLY A 172 -34.45 -1.98 -23.37
CA GLY A 172 -34.57 -0.56 -23.05
C GLY A 172 -33.69 -0.16 -21.88
N ASN A 173 -33.21 1.08 -21.87
CA ASN A 173 -32.46 1.58 -20.73
C ASN A 173 -33.41 1.90 -19.56
N GLY A 174 -32.91 1.71 -18.35
CA GLY A 174 -33.57 2.15 -17.14
C GLY A 174 -33.53 3.67 -17.01
N ALA A 175 -34.62 4.26 -16.52
CA ALA A 175 -34.69 5.70 -16.28
C ALA A 175 -33.78 6.10 -15.13
N ASN A 176 -33.05 7.21 -15.25
CA ASN A 176 -32.29 7.75 -14.13
C ASN A 176 -33.24 8.27 -13.05
N GLY A 177 -32.87 8.07 -11.79
CA GLY A 177 -33.55 8.68 -10.66
C GLY A 177 -33.43 10.20 -10.72
N ALA A 178 -34.50 10.91 -10.35
CA ALA A 178 -34.51 12.36 -10.35
C ALA A 178 -33.47 12.92 -9.34
N PRO A 179 -32.58 13.84 -9.73
CA PRO A 179 -31.62 14.44 -8.82
C PRO A 179 -32.30 15.16 -7.65
N GLY A 180 -31.69 15.08 -6.46
CA GLY A 180 -32.18 15.72 -5.25
C GLY A 180 -33.42 15.08 -4.64
N THR A 181 -33.83 13.89 -5.10
CA THR A 181 -35.01 13.17 -4.57
C THR A 181 -34.66 11.87 -3.84
N GLY A 182 -33.45 11.34 -4.05
CA GLY A 182 -33.07 9.99 -3.62
C GLY A 182 -33.78 8.88 -4.39
N ALA A 183 -34.47 9.18 -5.51
CA ALA A 183 -35.15 8.18 -6.31
C ALA A 183 -34.15 7.18 -6.91
N ASN A 184 -34.49 5.90 -6.89
CA ASN A 184 -33.68 4.86 -7.52
C ASN A 184 -33.67 5.05 -9.05
N GLY A 185 -32.57 4.66 -9.68
CA GLY A 185 -32.56 4.39 -11.10
C GLY A 185 -33.42 3.17 -11.41
N GLY A 186 -34.20 3.24 -12.48
CA GLY A 186 -34.91 2.10 -13.02
C GLY A 186 -33.95 1.06 -13.55
N ASP A 187 -34.32 -0.20 -13.48
CA ASP A 187 -33.54 -1.27 -14.11
C ASP A 187 -33.60 -1.16 -15.65
N GLY A 188 -32.54 -1.61 -16.31
CA GLY A 188 -32.56 -1.90 -17.73
C GLY A 188 -33.57 -3.01 -18.08
N GLY A 189 -33.86 -3.10 -19.37
CA GLY A 189 -34.69 -4.14 -19.95
C GLY A 189 -34.13 -5.53 -19.64
N ILE A 190 -35.01 -6.53 -19.57
CA ILE A 190 -34.68 -7.86 -19.07
C ILE A 190 -33.44 -8.46 -19.78
N LEU A 191 -33.32 -8.27 -21.10
CA LEU A 191 -32.20 -8.79 -21.88
C LEU A 191 -31.17 -7.72 -22.22
N ILE A 192 -31.62 -6.55 -22.69
CA ILE A 192 -30.73 -5.50 -23.19
C ILE A 192 -31.14 -4.18 -22.60
N GLY A 193 -30.20 -3.49 -21.95
CA GLY A 193 -30.43 -2.16 -21.41
C GLY A 193 -29.45 -1.79 -20.32
N ASN A 194 -29.02 -0.52 -20.33
CA ASN A 194 -28.28 0.03 -19.22
C ASN A 194 -29.22 0.25 -18.03
N GLY A 195 -28.77 -0.02 -16.81
CA GLY A 195 -29.46 0.41 -15.61
C GLY A 195 -29.36 1.92 -15.44
N GLY A 196 -30.43 2.55 -14.97
CA GLY A 196 -30.45 3.99 -14.70
C GLY A 196 -29.58 4.36 -13.50
N ALA A 197 -28.96 5.53 -13.51
CA ALA A 197 -28.27 6.06 -12.35
C ALA A 197 -29.26 6.40 -11.23
N GLY A 198 -28.88 6.18 -9.98
CA GLY A 198 -29.64 6.65 -8.82
C GLY A 198 -29.61 8.17 -8.71
N GLY A 199 -30.75 8.76 -8.36
CA GLY A 199 -30.86 10.20 -8.10
C GLY A 199 -30.14 10.58 -6.80
N SER A 200 -29.50 11.75 -6.77
CA SER A 200 -28.90 12.26 -5.53
C SER A 200 -29.96 12.50 -4.45
N GLY A 201 -29.57 12.36 -3.19
CA GLY A 201 -30.45 12.57 -2.04
C GLY A 201 -30.87 14.03 -1.87
N THR A 202 -31.98 14.25 -1.18
CA THR A 202 -32.47 15.60 -0.83
C THR A 202 -31.48 16.32 0.09
N ASN A 203 -31.27 17.60 -0.16
CA ASN A 203 -30.60 18.45 0.83
C ASN A 203 -31.62 18.92 1.86
N GLY A 204 -31.21 19.03 3.13
CA GLY A 204 -32.13 19.42 4.19
C GLY A 204 -31.48 19.50 5.56
N ALA A 205 -32.31 19.61 6.60
CA ALA A 205 -31.83 19.59 7.98
C ALA A 205 -30.97 18.34 8.23
N THR A 206 -31.49 17.17 7.86
CA THR A 206 -30.72 15.94 7.62
C THR A 206 -30.67 15.66 6.12
N GLY A 207 -29.55 15.16 5.63
CA GLY A 207 -29.41 14.79 4.22
C GLY A 207 -30.21 13.53 3.91
N GLY A 208 -30.95 13.53 2.79
CA GLY A 208 -31.65 12.35 2.28
C GLY A 208 -30.69 11.35 1.64
N ALA A 209 -31.03 10.06 1.65
CA ALA A 209 -30.22 9.04 1.00
C ALA A 209 -30.20 9.21 -0.52
N GLY A 210 -29.09 8.86 -1.15
CA GLY A 210 -29.00 8.69 -2.59
C GLY A 210 -29.76 7.44 -3.05
N GLY A 211 -30.37 7.52 -4.23
CA GLY A 211 -31.08 6.40 -4.83
C GLY A 211 -30.12 5.31 -5.28
N ARG A 212 -30.58 4.06 -5.28
CA ARG A 212 -29.81 2.95 -5.84
C ARG A 212 -29.70 3.07 -7.36
N GLY A 213 -28.60 2.63 -7.95
CA GLY A 213 -28.49 2.42 -9.38
C GLY A 213 -29.34 1.22 -9.82
N GLY A 214 -29.92 1.30 -11.01
CA GLY A 214 -30.69 0.22 -11.60
C GLY A 214 -29.80 -0.93 -12.08
N ALA A 215 -30.34 -2.15 -12.08
CA ALA A 215 -29.64 -3.29 -12.66
C ALA A 215 -29.49 -3.16 -14.19
N ALA A 216 -28.42 -3.70 -14.76
CA ALA A 216 -28.31 -3.84 -16.20
C ALA A 216 -29.22 -4.97 -16.74
N GLY A 217 -29.46 -4.96 -18.05
CA GLY A 217 -30.05 -6.10 -18.74
C GLY A 217 -29.15 -7.33 -18.72
N LEU A 218 -29.76 -8.52 -18.77
CA LEU A 218 -29.06 -9.78 -18.57
C LEU A 218 -27.93 -10.01 -19.58
N LEU A 219 -28.11 -9.68 -20.86
CA LEU A 219 -27.14 -10.01 -21.90
C LEU A 219 -26.21 -8.84 -22.22
N LEU A 220 -26.77 -7.63 -22.35
CA LEU A 220 -26.05 -6.43 -22.73
C LEU A 220 -26.54 -5.22 -21.94
N GLY A 221 -25.61 -4.40 -21.50
CA GLY A 221 -25.88 -3.15 -20.78
C GLY A 221 -24.90 -2.94 -19.65
N THR A 222 -24.84 -1.71 -19.14
CA THR A 222 -24.05 -1.35 -17.97
C THR A 222 -24.94 -1.14 -16.77
N ALA A 223 -24.48 -1.56 -15.59
CA ALA A 223 -25.22 -1.33 -14.37
C ALA A 223 -25.22 0.16 -14.01
N GLY A 224 -26.32 0.64 -13.43
CA GLY A 224 -26.46 2.02 -13.00
C GLY A 224 -25.59 2.32 -11.79
N THR A 225 -25.04 3.53 -11.71
CA THR A 225 -24.32 3.99 -10.51
C THR A 225 -25.30 4.39 -9.41
N GLY A 226 -24.90 4.22 -8.14
CA GLY A 226 -25.63 4.75 -7.01
C GLY A 226 -25.60 6.28 -6.96
N GLY A 227 -26.71 6.89 -6.56
CA GLY A 227 -26.82 8.34 -6.35
C GLY A 227 -26.05 8.80 -5.13
N THR A 228 -25.55 10.02 -5.14
CA THR A 228 -24.87 10.59 -3.96
C THR A 228 -25.86 10.89 -2.83
N GLY A 229 -25.42 10.78 -1.58
CA GLY A 229 -26.19 11.22 -0.42
C GLY A 229 -26.35 12.75 -0.39
N GLY A 230 -27.49 13.20 0.10
CA GLY A 230 -27.82 14.62 0.22
C GLY A 230 -27.05 15.32 1.34
N PHE A 231 -26.92 16.65 1.23
CA PHE A 231 -26.26 17.48 2.22
C PHE A 231 -27.15 17.68 3.46
N GLY A 232 -26.58 17.47 4.66
CA GLY A 232 -27.23 17.72 5.94
C GLY A 232 -26.79 19.04 6.57
N ASN A 233 -27.64 20.07 6.51
CA ASN A 233 -27.32 21.42 6.98
C ASN A 233 -27.24 21.54 8.51
N ALA A 234 -28.00 20.73 9.25
CA ALA A 234 -28.07 20.78 10.72
C ALA A 234 -27.86 19.41 11.40
N GLY A 235 -27.94 18.32 10.63
CA GLY A 235 -27.78 16.95 11.09
C GLY A 235 -26.87 16.16 10.16
N ALA A 236 -27.00 14.84 10.17
CA ALA A 236 -26.14 13.94 9.40
C ALA A 236 -26.31 14.14 7.89
N GLY A 237 -25.24 13.89 7.14
CA GLY A 237 -25.29 13.75 5.70
C GLY A 237 -26.02 12.46 5.30
N GLY A 238 -26.65 12.48 4.12
CA GLY A 238 -27.37 11.31 3.62
C GLY A 238 -26.43 10.20 3.19
N ALA A 239 -26.85 8.94 3.31
CA ALA A 239 -26.04 7.83 2.77
C ALA A 239 -26.02 7.85 1.23
N GLY A 240 -24.93 7.42 0.62
CA GLY A 240 -24.85 7.15 -0.80
C GLY A 240 -25.68 5.93 -1.19
N GLY A 241 -26.21 5.97 -2.42
CA GLY A 241 -26.99 4.88 -3.00
C GLY A 241 -26.11 3.71 -3.42
N GLN A 242 -26.68 2.51 -3.37
CA GLN A 242 -25.99 1.29 -3.84
C GLN A 242 -25.80 1.32 -5.36
N GLY A 243 -24.70 0.77 -5.86
CA GLY A 243 -24.54 0.50 -7.28
C GLY A 243 -25.49 -0.60 -7.78
N GLY A 244 -25.89 -0.51 -9.04
CA GLY A 244 -26.77 -1.50 -9.68
C GLY A 244 -26.08 -2.84 -9.92
N ALA A 245 -26.85 -3.92 -9.96
CA ALA A 245 -26.32 -5.23 -10.31
C ALA A 245 -25.96 -5.29 -11.81
N ALA A 246 -24.88 -5.98 -12.11
CA ALA A 246 -24.47 -6.30 -13.46
C ALA A 246 -25.45 -7.22 -14.19
N GLY A 247 -25.39 -7.19 -15.53
CA GLY A 247 -25.81 -8.29 -16.38
C GLY A 247 -24.78 -9.42 -16.35
N LEU A 248 -24.91 -10.37 -17.27
CA LEU A 248 -24.07 -11.56 -17.33
C LEU A 248 -22.58 -11.19 -17.41
N PHE A 249 -22.21 -10.31 -18.35
CA PHE A 249 -20.80 -9.98 -18.62
C PHE A 249 -20.40 -8.55 -18.23
N SER A 250 -21.34 -7.73 -17.75
CA SER A 250 -21.03 -6.35 -17.37
C SER A 250 -20.40 -6.29 -15.98
N THR A 251 -19.81 -5.15 -15.65
CA THR A 251 -19.39 -4.88 -14.27
C THR A 251 -20.57 -4.41 -13.44
N GLY A 252 -20.49 -4.62 -12.12
CA GLY A 252 -21.41 -4.00 -11.17
C GLY A 252 -21.28 -2.48 -11.18
N GLY A 253 -22.38 -1.78 -10.88
CA GLY A 253 -22.39 -0.32 -10.81
C GLY A 253 -21.61 0.19 -9.61
N THR A 254 -21.02 1.37 -9.68
CA THR A 254 -20.33 1.95 -8.52
C THR A 254 -21.35 2.44 -7.48
N GLY A 255 -21.00 2.33 -6.20
CA GLY A 255 -21.76 2.96 -5.13
C GLY A 255 -21.64 4.48 -5.16
N GLY A 256 -22.69 5.18 -4.70
CA GLY A 256 -22.71 6.63 -4.59
C GLY A 256 -21.94 7.11 -3.36
N ALA A 257 -21.36 8.32 -3.42
CA ALA A 257 -20.71 8.91 -2.26
C ALA A 257 -21.73 9.30 -1.17
N GLY A 258 -21.31 9.23 0.09
CA GLY A 258 -22.07 9.77 1.21
C GLY A 258 -22.11 11.30 1.21
N GLY A 259 -23.22 11.87 1.67
CA GLY A 259 -23.42 13.30 1.79
C GLY A 259 -22.65 13.91 2.96
N VAL A 260 -22.38 15.22 2.88
CA VAL A 260 -21.73 15.97 3.97
C VAL A 260 -22.72 16.22 5.11
N GLY A 261 -22.28 15.99 6.35
CA GLY A 261 -23.01 16.38 7.56
C GLY A 261 -22.39 17.63 8.18
N ILE A 262 -23.12 18.75 8.26
CA ILE A 262 -22.60 19.97 8.86
C ILE A 262 -22.73 19.91 10.39
N GLY A 263 -23.93 19.59 10.88
CA GLY A 263 -24.24 19.49 12.32
C GLY A 263 -24.31 18.06 12.87
N GLY A 264 -24.08 17.06 12.01
CA GLY A 264 -24.09 15.64 12.36
C GLY A 264 -23.04 14.87 11.54
N ASN A 265 -23.00 13.56 11.70
CA ASN A 265 -22.02 12.71 11.04
C ASN A 265 -22.09 12.81 9.50
N GLY A 266 -20.97 12.58 8.83
CA GLY A 266 -20.96 12.38 7.39
C GLY A 266 -21.77 11.13 7.01
N GLY A 267 -22.44 11.15 5.87
CA GLY A 267 -23.22 10.01 5.38
C GLY A 267 -22.30 8.87 4.93
N ALA A 268 -22.70 7.61 5.10
CA ALA A 268 -21.91 6.49 4.58
C ALA A 268 -21.93 6.46 3.05
N GLY A 269 -20.86 5.97 2.42
CA GLY A 269 -20.85 5.64 0.99
C GLY A 269 -21.72 4.41 0.69
N GLY A 270 -22.32 4.39 -0.49
CA GLY A 270 -23.05 3.22 -0.99
C GLY A 270 -22.09 2.12 -1.40
N ALA A 271 -22.48 0.85 -1.26
CA ALA A 271 -21.67 -0.26 -1.76
C ALA A 271 -21.75 -0.36 -3.29
N GLY A 272 -20.75 -1.00 -3.88
CA GLY A 272 -20.74 -1.35 -5.29
C GLY A 272 -21.69 -2.50 -5.61
N GLY A 273 -22.14 -2.55 -6.86
CA GLY A 273 -23.03 -3.58 -7.38
C GLY A 273 -22.34 -4.92 -7.61
N LEU A 274 -23.13 -5.98 -7.61
CA LEU A 274 -22.65 -7.34 -7.89
C LEU A 274 -22.28 -7.53 -9.37
N GLY A 275 -21.17 -8.22 -9.64
CA GLY A 275 -20.83 -8.78 -10.95
C GLY A 275 -21.14 -10.28 -11.03
N LEU A 276 -21.57 -10.80 -12.19
CA LEU A 276 -21.81 -12.24 -12.38
C LEU A 276 -20.60 -12.94 -13.05
N PHE A 277 -20.35 -12.65 -14.33
CA PHE A 277 -19.11 -12.98 -15.04
C PHE A 277 -18.18 -11.78 -15.22
N GLY A 278 -18.67 -10.57 -14.89
CA GLY A 278 -17.87 -9.35 -14.80
C GLY A 278 -17.47 -9.03 -13.36
N ALA A 279 -16.61 -8.01 -13.21
CA ALA A 279 -16.15 -7.56 -11.91
C ALA A 279 -17.26 -6.90 -11.08
N GLY A 280 -17.11 -6.94 -9.75
CA GLY A 280 -17.96 -6.16 -8.86
C GLY A 280 -17.69 -4.64 -8.99
N GLY A 281 -18.70 -3.83 -8.68
CA GLY A 281 -18.57 -2.37 -8.72
C GLY A 281 -17.77 -1.83 -7.53
N ALA A 282 -17.13 -0.67 -7.68
CA ALA A 282 -16.46 -0.02 -6.54
C ALA A 282 -17.47 0.53 -5.52
N GLY A 283 -17.11 0.54 -4.24
CA GLY A 283 -17.85 1.24 -3.19
C GLY A 283 -17.66 2.75 -3.27
N GLY A 284 -18.69 3.50 -2.86
CA GLY A 284 -18.66 4.96 -2.79
C GLY A 284 -17.91 5.47 -1.56
N ALA A 285 -17.32 6.66 -1.65
CA ALA A 285 -16.65 7.28 -0.51
C ALA A 285 -17.65 7.70 0.58
N GLY A 286 -17.24 7.68 1.84
CA GLY A 286 -17.96 8.26 2.96
C GLY A 286 -17.94 9.79 2.94
N GLY A 287 -18.98 10.39 3.48
CA GLY A 287 -19.16 11.84 3.54
C GLY A 287 -18.36 12.50 4.65
N PHE A 288 -18.04 13.77 4.47
CA PHE A 288 -17.34 14.61 5.45
C PHE A 288 -18.25 15.07 6.60
N SER A 289 -17.68 15.29 7.80
CA SER A 289 -18.34 16.01 8.91
C SER A 289 -17.63 17.32 9.27
N SER A 290 -18.37 18.43 9.42
CA SER A 290 -17.81 19.80 9.39
C SER A 290 -17.69 20.55 10.74
N THR A 291 -18.71 20.59 11.60
CA THR A 291 -18.76 21.68 12.62
C THR A 291 -18.78 21.27 14.09
N THR A 292 -19.17 20.05 14.44
CA THR A 292 -19.33 19.64 15.85
C THR A 292 -18.23 18.69 16.33
N PRO A 293 -17.53 18.95 17.46
CA PRO A 293 -16.40 18.15 17.97
C PRO A 293 -16.68 16.67 18.24
N THR A 294 -17.93 16.23 18.21
CA THR A 294 -18.37 14.86 18.55
C THR A 294 -18.79 14.03 17.33
N THR A 295 -18.74 14.60 16.12
CA THR A 295 -19.27 13.92 14.92
C THR A 295 -18.21 13.16 14.15
N ALA A 296 -18.62 12.01 13.60
CA ALA A 296 -17.74 11.16 12.80
C ALA A 296 -17.92 11.41 11.31
N GLY A 297 -16.88 11.11 10.53
CA GLY A 297 -16.97 11.00 9.09
C GLY A 297 -17.77 9.76 8.70
N GLY A 298 -18.36 9.77 7.51
CA GLY A 298 -19.10 8.64 6.99
C GLY A 298 -18.20 7.47 6.66
N ALA A 299 -18.64 6.23 6.89
CA ALA A 299 -17.91 5.05 6.43
C ALA A 299 -17.87 5.00 4.90
N GLY A 300 -16.80 4.46 4.32
CA GLY A 300 -16.75 4.09 2.92
C GLY A 300 -17.66 2.90 2.62
N GLY A 301 -18.26 2.88 1.43
CA GLY A 301 -19.08 1.77 0.96
C GLY A 301 -18.23 0.56 0.61
N ALA A 302 -18.74 -0.65 0.82
CA ALA A 302 -18.03 -1.87 0.41
C ALA A 302 -17.94 -1.98 -1.12
N GLY A 303 -16.89 -2.60 -1.63
CA GLY A 303 -16.83 -3.04 -3.01
C GLY A 303 -17.85 -4.15 -3.27
N GLY A 304 -18.43 -4.15 -4.46
CA GLY A 304 -19.29 -5.22 -4.95
C GLY A 304 -18.48 -6.49 -5.17
N SER A 305 -19.08 -7.65 -4.91
CA SER A 305 -18.43 -8.93 -5.22
C SER A 305 -18.62 -9.31 -6.69
N SER A 306 -17.79 -10.21 -7.21
CA SER A 306 -18.14 -11.02 -8.38
C SER A 306 -18.60 -12.40 -7.92
N LEU A 307 -19.52 -13.02 -8.65
CA LEU A 307 -20.14 -14.29 -8.26
C LEU A 307 -19.44 -15.51 -8.86
N LEU A 308 -19.20 -15.53 -10.18
CA LEU A 308 -18.62 -16.69 -10.89
C LEU A 308 -17.23 -16.37 -11.44
N PHE A 309 -17.09 -15.26 -12.17
CA PHE A 309 -15.82 -14.84 -12.78
C PHE A 309 -15.62 -13.34 -12.63
N GLY A 310 -14.37 -12.93 -12.38
CA GLY A 310 -13.98 -11.53 -12.35
C GLY A 310 -13.62 -11.07 -10.95
N ASN A 311 -13.04 -9.88 -10.90
CA ASN A 311 -12.46 -9.36 -9.67
C ASN A 311 -13.53 -8.76 -8.76
N GLY A 312 -13.24 -8.73 -7.47
CA GLY A 312 -14.01 -7.92 -6.54
C GLY A 312 -13.79 -6.43 -6.78
N GLY A 313 -14.82 -5.62 -6.51
CA GLY A 313 -14.72 -4.17 -6.57
C GLY A 313 -13.92 -3.60 -5.40
N ALA A 314 -13.27 -2.46 -5.60
CA ALA A 314 -12.58 -1.75 -4.51
C ALA A 314 -13.57 -1.21 -3.47
N GLY A 315 -13.17 -1.20 -2.20
CA GLY A 315 -13.89 -0.49 -1.14
C GLY A 315 -13.71 1.03 -1.26
N GLY A 316 -14.75 1.78 -0.88
CA GLY A 316 -14.72 3.24 -0.85
C GLY A 316 -13.91 3.78 0.34
N ALA A 317 -13.31 4.96 0.19
CA ALA A 317 -12.62 5.61 1.31
C ALA A 317 -13.61 6.08 2.39
N GLY A 318 -13.20 6.06 3.65
CA GLY A 318 -13.93 6.72 4.75
C GLY A 318 -13.84 8.24 4.65
N GLY A 319 -14.92 8.92 5.02
CA GLY A 319 -14.97 10.38 5.07
C GLY A 319 -14.24 10.95 6.29
N ALA A 320 -13.72 12.16 6.19
CA ALA A 320 -13.11 12.82 7.34
C ALA A 320 -14.17 13.29 8.35
N GLY A 321 -13.85 13.27 9.65
CA GLY A 321 -14.77 13.69 10.71
C GLY A 321 -14.06 14.38 11.86
N GLN A 322 -14.80 15.23 12.58
CA GLN A 322 -14.24 16.08 13.63
C GLN A 322 -13.85 15.32 14.91
N ALA A 323 -14.57 14.24 15.25
CA ALA A 323 -14.27 13.35 16.37
C ALA A 323 -13.57 12.06 15.94
N LEU A 324 -14.11 11.44 14.89
CA LEU A 324 -13.68 10.15 14.39
C LEU A 324 -13.70 10.18 12.87
N GLY A 325 -12.60 9.77 12.24
CA GLY A 325 -12.60 9.50 10.81
C GLY A 325 -13.46 8.30 10.47
N GLY A 326 -14.18 8.35 9.34
CA GLY A 326 -14.98 7.23 8.87
C GLY A 326 -14.10 6.02 8.53
N VAL A 327 -14.57 4.82 8.80
CA VAL A 327 -13.85 3.60 8.39
C VAL A 327 -13.84 3.45 6.86
N GLY A 328 -12.78 2.90 6.30
CA GLY A 328 -12.72 2.51 4.91
C GLY A 328 -13.66 1.33 4.61
N GLY A 329 -14.22 1.30 3.40
CA GLY A 329 -15.06 0.22 2.92
C GLY A 329 -14.26 -1.04 2.66
N GLN A 330 -14.87 -2.21 2.91
CA GLN A 330 -14.26 -3.49 2.57
C GLN A 330 -14.12 -3.65 1.05
N GLY A 331 -13.06 -4.30 0.58
CA GLY A 331 -12.99 -4.78 -0.80
C GLY A 331 -14.01 -5.89 -1.07
N GLY A 332 -14.51 -5.97 -2.29
CA GLY A 332 -15.42 -7.04 -2.72
C GLY A 332 -14.69 -8.36 -2.92
N ASN A 333 -15.37 -9.48 -2.73
CA ASN A 333 -14.78 -10.79 -3.05
C ASN A 333 -14.77 -11.02 -4.57
N ALA A 334 -13.79 -11.77 -5.05
CA ALA A 334 -13.74 -12.23 -6.43
C ALA A 334 -14.80 -13.29 -6.75
N GLY A 335 -14.96 -13.58 -8.03
CA GLY A 335 -15.78 -14.67 -8.54
C GLY A 335 -15.30 -16.02 -8.04
N MET A 336 -16.24 -16.95 -7.86
CA MET A 336 -15.98 -18.27 -7.30
C MET A 336 -14.90 -19.06 -8.05
N PHE A 337 -14.77 -18.91 -9.38
CA PHE A 337 -13.80 -19.69 -10.15
C PHE A 337 -12.47 -18.97 -10.37
N TYR A 338 -12.53 -17.70 -10.78
CA TYR A 338 -11.36 -16.88 -11.09
C TYR A 338 -11.58 -15.43 -10.71
N GLY A 339 -10.50 -14.79 -10.28
CA GLY A 339 -10.40 -13.34 -10.10
C GLY A 339 -9.76 -12.98 -8.77
N ASP A 340 -9.32 -11.73 -8.70
CA ASP A 340 -8.65 -11.18 -7.52
C ASP A 340 -9.66 -10.49 -6.60
N GLY A 341 -9.39 -10.54 -5.31
CA GLY A 341 -10.13 -9.78 -4.32
C GLY A 341 -9.97 -8.28 -4.54
N GLY A 342 -11.02 -7.51 -4.29
CA GLY A 342 -10.98 -6.06 -4.37
C GLY A 342 -10.12 -5.46 -3.25
N VAL A 343 -9.44 -4.34 -3.51
CA VAL A 343 -8.69 -3.63 -2.46
C VAL A 343 -9.64 -2.99 -1.44
N GLY A 344 -9.21 -2.94 -0.17
CA GLY A 344 -9.92 -2.22 0.89
C GLY A 344 -9.74 -0.70 0.76
N GLY A 345 -10.76 0.04 1.16
CA GLY A 345 -10.76 1.50 1.15
C GLY A 345 -9.91 2.10 2.28
N ALA A 346 -9.32 3.27 2.06
CA ALA A 346 -8.61 3.99 3.12
C ALA A 346 -9.56 4.48 4.22
N GLY A 347 -9.09 4.54 5.46
CA GLY A 347 -9.79 5.21 6.56
C GLY A 347 -9.75 6.72 6.42
N GLY A 348 -10.82 7.39 6.85
CA GLY A 348 -10.93 8.85 6.85
C GLY A 348 -10.15 9.49 7.98
N SER A 349 -9.78 10.76 7.83
CA SER A 349 -9.07 11.49 8.87
C SER A 349 -9.98 11.88 10.05
N GLY A 350 -9.46 11.82 11.27
CA GLY A 350 -10.05 12.46 12.45
C GLY A 350 -9.73 13.95 12.51
N GLY A 351 -10.49 14.71 13.32
CA GLY A 351 -10.37 16.16 13.40
C GLY A 351 -9.17 16.64 14.21
N ASN A 352 -9.01 17.96 14.27
CA ASN A 352 -7.81 18.59 14.82
C ASN A 352 -7.82 18.76 16.37
N LEU A 353 -8.83 18.23 17.06
CA LEU A 353 -8.97 18.35 18.52
C LEU A 353 -8.27 17.19 19.25
N ALA A 354 -7.92 17.40 20.53
CA ALA A 354 -7.33 16.35 21.34
C ALA A 354 -8.32 15.19 21.55
N GLY A 355 -7.84 13.94 21.40
CA GLY A 355 -8.64 12.73 21.59
C GLY A 355 -9.42 12.24 20.36
N THR A 356 -9.28 12.89 19.20
CA THR A 356 -9.89 12.43 17.95
C THR A 356 -9.22 11.17 17.43
N THR A 357 -9.94 10.31 16.72
CA THR A 357 -9.36 9.06 16.20
C THR A 357 -9.48 9.01 14.68
N GLY A 358 -8.48 8.45 14.01
CA GLY A 358 -8.52 8.20 12.57
C GLY A 358 -9.38 6.98 12.26
N GLY A 359 -10.05 6.98 11.12
CA GLY A 359 -10.82 5.83 10.67
C GLY A 359 -9.90 4.64 10.36
N ALA A 360 -10.31 3.42 10.69
CA ALA A 360 -9.57 2.24 10.25
C ALA A 360 -9.67 2.07 8.72
N GLY A 361 -8.66 1.50 8.10
CA GLY A 361 -8.73 1.05 6.71
C GLY A 361 -9.66 -0.17 6.57
N GLY A 362 -10.32 -0.29 5.42
CA GLY A 362 -11.12 -1.46 5.07
C GLY A 362 -10.20 -2.64 4.75
N ALA A 363 -10.61 -3.86 5.07
CA ALA A 363 -9.91 -5.05 4.62
C ALA A 363 -10.07 -5.25 3.10
N GLY A 364 -9.11 -5.95 2.51
CA GLY A 364 -9.23 -6.43 1.14
C GLY A 364 -10.20 -7.61 1.03
N GLY A 365 -10.78 -7.78 -0.16
CA GLY A 365 -11.65 -8.90 -0.48
C GLY A 365 -10.87 -10.18 -0.71
N ASN A 366 -11.53 -11.32 -0.56
CA ASN A 366 -10.92 -12.63 -0.83
C ASN A 366 -11.03 -12.99 -2.31
N ALA A 367 -10.11 -13.81 -2.80
CA ALA A 367 -10.20 -14.43 -4.12
C ALA A 367 -11.05 -15.72 -4.11
N GLY A 368 -11.24 -16.31 -5.30
CA GLY A 368 -12.13 -17.45 -5.56
C GLY A 368 -11.57 -18.83 -5.20
N VAL A 369 -11.83 -19.83 -6.03
CA VAL A 369 -11.43 -21.22 -5.78
C VAL A 369 -10.13 -21.56 -6.51
N PHE A 370 -10.06 -21.37 -7.83
CA PHE A 370 -8.96 -21.92 -8.62
C PHE A 370 -7.75 -21.00 -8.68
N TYR A 371 -7.95 -19.74 -9.05
CA TYR A 371 -6.85 -18.80 -9.20
C TYR A 371 -7.30 -17.38 -8.88
N GLY A 372 -6.47 -16.66 -8.12
CA GLY A 372 -6.63 -15.25 -7.83
C GLY A 372 -5.93 -14.83 -6.56
N ASP A 373 -5.49 -13.58 -6.53
CA ASP A 373 -4.82 -12.99 -5.38
C ASP A 373 -5.83 -12.33 -4.43
N GLY A 374 -5.52 -12.34 -3.15
CA GLY A 374 -6.29 -11.59 -2.17
C GLY A 374 -6.11 -10.09 -2.35
N GLY A 375 -7.18 -9.31 -2.12
CA GLY A 375 -7.11 -7.86 -2.21
C GLY A 375 -6.25 -7.26 -1.09
N ALA A 376 -5.52 -6.18 -1.35
CA ALA A 376 -4.78 -5.47 -0.31
C ALA A 376 -5.74 -4.78 0.68
N GLY A 377 -5.35 -4.69 1.95
CA GLY A 377 -6.03 -3.89 2.95
C GLY A 377 -5.79 -2.39 2.76
N GLY A 378 -6.78 -1.58 3.10
CA GLY A 378 -6.72 -0.13 3.04
C GLY A 378 -5.87 0.46 4.17
N VAL A 379 -5.25 1.61 3.94
CA VAL A 379 -4.51 2.34 4.98
C VAL A 379 -5.44 2.94 6.02
N GLY A 380 -4.97 3.07 7.26
CA GLY A 380 -5.69 3.82 8.29
C GLY A 380 -5.70 5.33 8.02
N GLY A 381 -6.63 6.05 8.65
CA GLY A 381 -6.77 7.49 8.59
C GLY A 381 -5.97 8.24 9.67
N VAL A 382 -5.53 9.45 9.36
CA VAL A 382 -4.71 10.30 10.26
C VAL A 382 -5.58 10.98 11.32
N ALA A 383 -5.09 11.21 12.53
CA ALA A 383 -5.77 12.03 13.54
C ALA A 383 -4.83 12.66 14.58
N VAL A 384 -5.37 13.58 15.39
CA VAL A 384 -4.63 14.17 16.52
C VAL A 384 -4.60 13.24 17.73
N GLY A 385 -5.68 12.51 18.05
CA GLY A 385 -5.60 11.42 19.03
C GLY A 385 -5.01 10.15 18.41
N ALA A 386 -5.72 9.03 18.41
CA ALA A 386 -5.18 7.78 17.87
C ALA A 386 -5.25 7.70 16.34
N GLY A 387 -4.20 7.19 15.71
CA GLY A 387 -4.19 6.91 14.27
C GLY A 387 -5.08 5.71 13.96
N GLY A 388 -5.73 5.73 12.80
CA GLY A 388 -6.51 4.59 12.33
C GLY A 388 -5.63 3.38 12.05
N ALA A 389 -6.10 2.19 12.40
CA ALA A 389 -5.41 0.94 12.03
C ALA A 389 -5.54 0.70 10.52
N GLY A 390 -4.55 0.01 9.94
CA GLY A 390 -4.65 -0.51 8.58
C GLY A 390 -5.59 -1.71 8.50
N GLY A 391 -6.24 -1.88 7.35
CA GLY A 391 -7.13 -3.01 7.08
C GLY A 391 -6.37 -4.30 6.82
N ALA A 392 -6.98 -5.44 7.09
CA ALA A 392 -6.39 -6.74 6.76
C ALA A 392 -6.30 -6.95 5.23
N GLY A 393 -5.31 -7.68 4.76
CA GLY A 393 -5.30 -8.21 3.41
C GLY A 393 -6.30 -9.37 3.27
N GLY A 394 -6.88 -9.51 2.08
CA GLY A 394 -7.76 -10.62 1.75
C GLY A 394 -7.00 -11.91 1.49
N ASN A 395 -7.66 -13.04 1.64
CA ASN A 395 -7.06 -14.34 1.34
C ASN A 395 -7.05 -14.58 -0.18
N ALA A 396 -6.04 -15.31 -0.63
CA ALA A 396 -5.93 -15.82 -1.99
C ALA A 396 -7.05 -16.81 -2.34
N ALA A 397 -7.10 -17.20 -3.61
CA ALA A 397 -7.97 -18.28 -4.03
C ALA A 397 -7.57 -19.60 -3.37
N THR A 398 -8.54 -20.50 -3.16
CA THR A 398 -8.32 -21.72 -2.38
C THR A 398 -7.19 -22.61 -2.88
N LEU A 399 -6.90 -22.58 -4.19
CA LEU A 399 -5.92 -23.47 -4.83
C LEU A 399 -4.62 -22.76 -5.18
N PHE A 400 -4.69 -21.68 -5.96
CA PHE A 400 -3.54 -20.92 -6.45
C PHE A 400 -3.72 -19.43 -6.22
N GLY A 401 -2.72 -18.79 -5.62
CA GLY A 401 -2.71 -17.34 -5.47
C GLY A 401 -2.01 -16.88 -4.20
N THR A 402 -1.65 -15.61 -4.20
CA THR A 402 -0.99 -14.93 -3.10
C THR A 402 -1.99 -14.21 -2.21
N GLY A 403 -1.74 -14.23 -0.90
CA GLY A 403 -2.55 -13.46 0.04
C GLY A 403 -2.29 -11.97 -0.15
N GLY A 404 -3.32 -11.15 0.03
CA GLY A 404 -3.22 -9.70 -0.08
C GLY A 404 -2.40 -9.10 1.06
N ALA A 405 -1.69 -8.01 0.80
CA ALA A 405 -0.96 -7.29 1.84
C ALA A 405 -1.92 -6.61 2.84
N GLY A 406 -1.51 -6.53 4.10
CA GLY A 406 -2.19 -5.71 5.11
C GLY A 406 -1.91 -4.22 4.88
N GLY A 407 -2.91 -3.38 5.14
CA GLY A 407 -2.79 -1.92 5.03
C GLY A 407 -1.91 -1.34 6.13
N ALA A 408 -1.25 -0.22 5.86
CA ALA A 408 -0.47 0.49 6.87
C ALA A 408 -1.37 1.18 7.90
N GLY A 409 -0.93 1.22 9.15
CA GLY A 409 -1.50 2.06 10.19
C GLY A 409 -1.14 3.53 10.00
N ALA A 410 -2.00 4.42 10.47
CA ALA A 410 -1.84 5.86 10.24
C ALA A 410 -0.95 6.55 11.26
N VAL A 411 -0.39 7.68 10.85
CA VAL A 411 0.33 8.61 11.73
C VAL A 411 -0.64 9.38 12.66
N SER A 412 -0.18 9.74 13.86
CA SER A 412 -0.98 10.52 14.80
C SER A 412 -0.17 11.32 15.84
N PHE A 413 -0.84 12.27 16.53
CA PHE A 413 -0.30 12.92 17.74
C PHE A 413 -0.67 12.17 19.05
N GLY A 414 -1.35 11.03 18.95
CA GLY A 414 -1.61 10.11 20.04
C GLY A 414 -0.85 8.80 19.82
N ALA A 415 -1.53 7.67 19.97
CA ALA A 415 -0.98 6.37 19.57
C ALA A 415 -1.07 6.20 18.05
N GLY A 416 0.01 5.74 17.42
CA GLY A 416 0.03 5.42 16.00
C GLY A 416 -0.90 4.24 15.70
N GLY A 417 -1.48 4.20 14.51
CA GLY A 417 -2.35 3.11 14.09
C GLY A 417 -1.58 1.80 13.92
N ALA A 418 -2.15 0.67 14.31
CA ALA A 418 -1.54 -0.63 14.01
C ALA A 418 -1.58 -0.94 12.51
N GLY A 419 -0.59 -1.66 12.00
CA GLY A 419 -0.63 -2.22 10.66
C GLY A 419 -1.60 -3.40 10.57
N GLY A 420 -2.23 -3.57 9.40
CA GLY A 420 -3.15 -4.67 9.11
C GLY A 420 -2.41 -5.99 8.91
N ILE A 421 -3.06 -7.11 9.20
CA ILE A 421 -2.50 -8.44 8.93
C ILE A 421 -2.48 -8.73 7.42
N GLY A 422 -1.51 -9.50 6.94
CA GLY A 422 -1.50 -10.03 5.59
C GLY A 422 -2.44 -11.23 5.43
N GLY A 423 -3.00 -11.42 4.23
CA GLY A 423 -3.90 -12.53 3.91
C GLY A 423 -3.17 -13.86 3.67
N ALA A 424 -3.90 -14.98 3.81
CA ALA A 424 -3.33 -16.30 3.56
C ALA A 424 -3.24 -16.63 2.06
N ALA A 425 -2.29 -17.50 1.70
CA ALA A 425 -2.11 -18.01 0.34
C ALA A 425 -3.06 -19.17 -0.03
N GLY A 426 -3.09 -19.51 -1.33
CA GLY A 426 -3.80 -20.69 -1.84
C GLY A 426 -3.13 -22.00 -1.45
N ALA A 427 -3.92 -23.08 -1.35
CA ALA A 427 -3.48 -24.34 -0.77
C ALA A 427 -2.42 -25.09 -1.58
N LEU A 428 -2.42 -25.03 -2.91
CA LEU A 428 -1.40 -25.73 -3.71
C LEU A 428 -0.17 -24.88 -3.98
N SER A 429 -0.35 -23.61 -4.34
CA SER A 429 0.77 -22.71 -4.56
C SER A 429 0.40 -21.26 -4.28
N GLY A 430 1.24 -20.58 -3.51
CA GLY A 430 1.19 -19.13 -3.33
C GLY A 430 1.88 -18.66 -2.06
N THR A 431 2.17 -17.37 -1.98
CA THR A 431 2.81 -16.76 -0.81
C THR A 431 1.81 -16.03 0.06
N GLY A 432 2.01 -16.06 1.38
CA GLY A 432 1.21 -15.25 2.29
C GLY A 432 1.44 -13.76 2.07
N GLY A 433 0.42 -12.95 2.31
CA GLY A 433 0.46 -11.50 2.22
C GLY A 433 1.39 -10.88 3.24
N ALA A 434 2.09 -9.79 2.90
CA ALA A 434 2.87 -9.06 3.90
C ALA A 434 1.94 -8.39 4.93
N GLY A 435 2.36 -8.31 6.18
CA GLY A 435 1.70 -7.50 7.20
C GLY A 435 2.00 -6.01 6.99
N GLY A 436 1.02 -5.14 7.21
CA GLY A 436 1.15 -3.70 7.06
C GLY A 436 2.06 -3.07 8.11
N ALA A 437 2.73 -1.98 7.78
CA ALA A 437 3.54 -1.24 8.76
C ALA A 437 2.65 -0.55 9.82
N GLY A 438 3.13 -0.47 11.05
CA GLY A 438 2.52 0.37 12.09
C GLY A 438 2.81 1.85 11.85
N GLY A 439 1.85 2.70 12.20
CA GLY A 439 1.94 4.15 12.05
C GLY A 439 2.75 4.82 13.15
N PHE A 440 3.31 5.99 12.85
CA PHE A 440 3.92 6.86 13.85
C PHE A 440 2.87 7.34 14.87
N GLY A 441 3.23 7.43 16.15
CA GLY A 441 2.42 8.14 17.14
C GLY A 441 3.28 8.98 18.07
N GLN A 442 2.86 10.24 18.33
CA GLN A 442 3.58 11.08 19.29
C GLN A 442 3.59 10.47 20.70
N VAL A 443 2.53 9.78 21.13
CA VAL A 443 2.55 9.08 22.43
C VAL A 443 3.29 7.75 22.29
N SER A 444 2.80 6.86 21.44
CA SER A 444 3.38 5.54 21.20
C SER A 444 3.23 5.14 19.73
N GLY A 445 4.19 4.41 19.20
CA GLY A 445 4.11 3.87 17.84
C GLY A 445 3.09 2.74 17.71
N GLY A 446 2.50 2.61 16.52
CA GLY A 446 1.60 1.50 16.20
C GLY A 446 2.38 0.20 15.95
N ALA A 447 1.84 -0.94 16.36
CA ALA A 447 2.46 -2.23 16.05
C ALA A 447 2.40 -2.55 14.54
N GLY A 448 3.40 -3.26 14.03
CA GLY A 448 3.36 -3.83 12.69
C GLY A 448 2.40 -5.02 12.60
N GLY A 449 1.78 -5.20 11.44
CA GLY A 449 0.87 -6.29 11.15
C GLY A 449 1.60 -7.62 10.97
N ILE A 450 0.94 -8.72 11.31
CA ILE A 450 1.49 -10.06 11.11
C ILE A 450 1.43 -10.43 9.62
N GLY A 451 2.46 -11.10 9.10
CA GLY A 451 2.45 -11.67 7.76
C GLY A 451 1.49 -12.86 7.63
N GLY A 452 0.84 -12.99 6.48
CA GLY A 452 -0.06 -14.09 6.18
C GLY A 452 0.65 -15.42 6.00
N ASN A 453 -0.05 -16.53 6.23
CA ASN A 453 0.54 -17.87 6.08
C ASN A 453 0.57 -18.32 4.61
N GLY A 454 1.52 -19.17 4.27
CA GLY A 454 1.53 -19.96 3.04
C GLY A 454 0.45 -21.05 3.03
N GLY A 455 0.33 -21.74 1.89
CA GLY A 455 -0.68 -22.76 1.63
C GLY A 455 -0.44 -24.13 2.29
N ALA A 456 -0.86 -25.21 1.62
CA ALA A 456 -0.55 -26.57 2.04
C ALA A 456 0.70 -27.12 1.32
N VAL A 457 0.77 -27.02 -0.01
CA VAL A 457 1.81 -27.71 -0.78
C VAL A 457 3.06 -26.83 -0.96
N TYR A 458 2.93 -25.69 -1.64
CA TYR A 458 4.05 -24.79 -1.90
C TYR A 458 3.69 -23.36 -1.52
N GLY A 459 4.57 -22.67 -0.81
CA GLY A 459 4.31 -21.28 -0.47
C GLY A 459 5.16 -20.75 0.66
N ASN A 460 5.67 -19.53 0.51
CA ASN A 460 6.37 -18.85 1.58
C ASN A 460 5.39 -18.09 2.48
N GLY A 461 5.75 -17.93 3.75
CA GLY A 461 5.03 -17.04 4.65
C GLY A 461 5.27 -15.57 4.28
N GLY A 462 4.25 -14.75 4.50
CA GLY A 462 4.32 -13.29 4.35
C GLY A 462 5.26 -12.67 5.38
N SER A 463 5.96 -11.61 5.02
CA SER A 463 6.76 -10.86 6.00
C SER A 463 5.86 -10.14 7.00
N GLY A 464 6.30 -10.02 8.26
CA GLY A 464 5.68 -9.13 9.22
C GLY A 464 5.97 -7.66 8.90
N GLY A 465 5.02 -6.78 9.22
CA GLY A 465 5.17 -5.34 9.05
C GLY A 465 6.07 -4.73 10.12
N ALA A 466 6.78 -3.65 9.77
CA ALA A 466 7.57 -2.91 10.75
C ALA A 466 6.67 -2.21 11.78
N GLY A 467 7.13 -2.06 13.02
CA GLY A 467 6.50 -1.22 14.02
C GLY A 467 6.73 0.27 13.73
N GLY A 468 5.74 1.09 14.05
CA GLY A 468 5.81 2.54 13.91
C GLY A 468 6.61 3.20 15.04
N PRO A 469 7.23 4.37 14.83
CA PRO A 469 7.98 5.04 15.89
C PRO A 469 7.05 5.72 16.91
N GLY A 470 7.49 5.79 18.17
CA GLY A 470 6.82 6.48 19.27
C GLY A 470 7.57 7.73 19.71
N GLY A 471 6.91 8.89 19.72
CA GLY A 471 7.56 10.17 20.03
C GLY A 471 7.83 10.47 21.50
N ALA A 472 7.03 9.93 22.43
CA ALA A 472 7.11 10.24 23.85
C ALA A 472 7.35 9.00 24.72
N THR A 473 6.88 7.83 24.30
CA THR A 473 6.97 6.60 25.11
C THR A 473 7.54 5.43 24.30
N THR A 474 6.68 4.49 23.92
CA THR A 474 7.06 3.20 23.37
C THR A 474 6.94 3.21 21.85
N GLY A 475 7.98 2.75 21.15
CA GLY A 475 7.88 2.41 19.74
C GLY A 475 7.08 1.13 19.53
N GLY A 476 6.41 1.02 18.39
CA GLY A 476 5.58 -0.14 18.07
C GLY A 476 6.42 -1.40 17.88
N ALA A 477 5.92 -2.56 18.32
CA ALA A 477 6.56 -3.83 18.02
C ALA A 477 6.46 -4.15 16.52
N GLY A 478 7.46 -4.84 15.97
CA GLY A 478 7.38 -5.43 14.65
C GLY A 478 6.41 -6.62 14.62
N GLY A 479 5.70 -6.78 13.51
CA GLY A 479 4.80 -7.91 13.29
C GLY A 479 5.57 -9.21 13.08
N ALA A 480 5.00 -10.34 13.49
CA ALA A 480 5.60 -11.63 13.19
C ALA A 480 5.52 -11.96 11.70
N GLY A 481 6.50 -12.70 11.19
CA GLY A 481 6.41 -13.33 9.88
C GLY A 481 5.39 -14.46 9.88
N GLY A 482 4.68 -14.63 8.77
CA GLY A 482 3.76 -15.73 8.55
C GLY A 482 4.49 -17.05 8.38
N ASN A 483 3.82 -18.15 8.67
CA ASN A 483 4.39 -19.48 8.46
C ASN A 483 4.39 -19.84 6.97
N ALA A 484 5.34 -20.66 6.54
CA ALA A 484 5.35 -21.27 5.22
C ALA A 484 4.15 -22.20 4.99
N ALA A 485 4.03 -22.71 3.77
CA ALA A 485 3.14 -23.79 3.47
C ALA A 485 3.52 -25.07 4.22
N THR A 486 2.56 -25.97 4.40
CA THR A 486 2.78 -27.16 5.25
C THR A 486 3.86 -28.09 4.71
N LEU A 487 4.07 -28.19 3.40
CA LEU A 487 5.07 -29.09 2.80
C LEU A 487 6.35 -28.38 2.36
N PHE A 488 6.24 -27.39 1.46
CA PHE A 488 7.36 -26.68 0.87
C PHE A 488 7.25 -25.16 1.05
N GLY A 489 8.31 -24.53 1.56
CA GLY A 489 8.43 -23.09 1.58
C GLY A 489 9.12 -22.55 2.82
N THR A 490 9.54 -21.30 2.75
CA THR A 490 10.25 -20.62 3.83
C THR A 490 9.30 -19.78 4.67
N GLY A 491 9.52 -19.74 5.98
CA GLY A 491 8.81 -18.83 6.87
C GLY A 491 9.07 -17.37 6.50
N GLY A 492 8.08 -16.51 6.74
CA GLY A 492 8.20 -15.07 6.55
C GLY A 492 9.15 -14.45 7.56
N THR A 493 9.83 -13.36 7.19
CA THR A 493 10.66 -12.60 8.13
C THR A 493 9.79 -11.84 9.12
N GLY A 494 10.24 -11.71 10.37
CA GLY A 494 9.64 -10.78 11.31
C GLY A 494 9.92 -9.33 10.92
N GLY A 495 8.98 -8.44 11.21
CA GLY A 495 9.15 -7.00 11.03
C GLY A 495 10.03 -6.40 12.12
N ASN A 496 10.70 -5.30 11.82
CA ASN A 496 11.52 -4.59 12.82
C ASN A 496 10.64 -3.82 13.81
N GLY A 497 11.12 -3.61 15.03
CA GLY A 497 10.50 -2.69 15.97
C GLY A 497 10.66 -1.23 15.52
N GLY A 498 9.70 -0.38 15.87
CA GLY A 498 9.77 1.07 15.70
C GLY A 498 10.50 1.72 16.86
N GLY A 499 11.29 2.78 16.62
CA GLY A 499 12.02 3.48 17.69
C GLY A 499 11.08 4.17 18.68
N GLY A 500 11.47 4.27 19.95
CA GLY A 500 10.75 5.02 20.97
C GLY A 500 11.70 5.88 21.80
N THR A 501 11.21 6.93 22.46
CA THR A 501 12.06 7.73 23.37
C THR A 501 12.20 7.06 24.74
N THR A 502 11.19 6.30 25.21
CA THR A 502 11.25 5.56 26.47
C THR A 502 11.46 4.06 26.25
N VAL A 503 10.69 3.41 25.37
CA VAL A 503 10.85 1.97 25.12
C VAL A 503 10.96 1.73 23.62
N GLY A 504 12.02 1.06 23.18
CA GLY A 504 12.15 0.61 21.80
C GLY A 504 11.18 -0.53 21.52
N GLY A 505 10.57 -0.51 20.34
CA GLY A 505 9.78 -1.63 19.85
C GLY A 505 10.63 -2.90 19.70
N ASN A 506 10.08 -4.03 20.12
CA ASN A 506 10.70 -5.33 19.88
C ASN A 506 10.60 -5.70 18.40
N GLY A 507 11.59 -6.45 17.91
CA GLY A 507 11.50 -7.11 16.63
C GLY A 507 10.46 -8.24 16.64
N GLY A 508 9.76 -8.42 15.53
CA GLY A 508 8.82 -9.52 15.33
C GLY A 508 9.56 -10.84 15.12
N ASN A 509 8.95 -11.95 15.54
CA ASN A 509 9.52 -13.26 15.29
C ASN A 509 9.42 -13.65 13.80
N GLY A 510 10.38 -14.44 13.31
CA GLY A 510 10.27 -15.10 12.02
C GLY A 510 9.26 -16.25 12.04
N GLY A 511 8.63 -16.51 10.90
CA GLY A 511 7.67 -17.61 10.73
C GLY A 511 8.35 -18.96 10.55
N THR A 512 7.61 -20.05 10.74
CA THR A 512 8.14 -21.42 10.60
C THR A 512 8.23 -21.86 9.14
N GLY A 513 9.22 -22.70 8.81
CA GLY A 513 9.34 -23.36 7.50
C GLY A 513 8.40 -24.57 7.33
N GLY A 514 8.33 -25.11 6.11
CA GLY A 514 7.54 -26.30 5.77
C GLY A 514 8.08 -27.63 6.31
N LEU A 515 7.24 -28.68 6.32
CA LEU A 515 7.53 -29.99 6.91
C LEU A 515 8.45 -30.87 6.04
N LEU A 516 8.45 -30.71 4.72
CA LEU A 516 9.33 -31.50 3.85
C LEU A 516 10.60 -30.73 3.51
N ALA A 517 10.46 -29.52 2.97
CA ALA A 517 11.59 -28.63 2.80
C ALA A 517 11.20 -27.16 3.03
N GLY A 518 11.90 -26.49 3.93
CA GLY A 518 11.61 -25.10 4.24
C GLY A 518 12.41 -24.55 5.40
N SER A 519 13.07 -23.40 5.20
CA SER A 519 13.76 -22.73 6.30
C SER A 519 12.82 -21.88 7.14
N GLY A 520 13.18 -21.67 8.41
CA GLY A 520 12.56 -20.64 9.22
C GLY A 520 12.85 -19.24 8.69
N GLY A 521 11.95 -18.29 8.94
CA GLY A 521 12.16 -16.88 8.63
C GLY A 521 13.08 -16.21 9.65
N ALA A 522 13.81 -15.17 9.24
CA ALA A 522 14.61 -14.38 10.18
C ALA A 522 13.70 -13.57 11.14
N GLY A 523 14.15 -13.37 12.38
CA GLY A 523 13.54 -12.42 13.31
C GLY A 523 13.88 -10.97 12.94
N GLY A 524 12.95 -10.06 13.21
CA GLY A 524 13.15 -8.62 13.02
C GLY A 524 14.05 -8.03 14.11
N THR A 525 14.67 -6.89 13.82
CA THR A 525 15.51 -6.20 14.79
C THR A 525 14.67 -5.46 15.84
N GLY A 526 15.12 -5.45 17.08
CA GLY A 526 14.66 -4.49 18.08
C GLY A 526 15.15 -3.09 17.75
N SER A 527 14.51 -2.08 18.31
CA SER A 527 14.85 -0.67 18.06
C SER A 527 15.32 0.05 19.32
N LEU A 528 15.81 1.27 19.13
CA LEU A 528 16.26 2.14 20.22
C LEU A 528 15.09 2.60 21.11
N GLY A 529 15.36 2.64 22.41
CA GLY A 529 14.64 3.45 23.42
C GLY A 529 15.49 3.59 24.68
N THR A 530 15.02 4.33 25.71
CA THR A 530 15.75 4.33 26.99
C THR A 530 15.80 2.92 27.57
N VAL A 531 14.74 2.13 27.42
CA VAL A 531 14.74 0.66 27.45
C VAL A 531 14.72 0.18 26.01
N SER A 532 15.74 -0.52 25.56
CA SER A 532 15.82 -0.99 24.17
C SER A 532 14.87 -2.13 23.86
N GLY A 533 14.40 -2.18 22.62
CA GLY A 533 13.67 -3.32 22.11
C GLY A 533 14.56 -4.55 21.96
N VAL A 534 14.04 -5.73 22.26
CA VAL A 534 14.76 -6.99 21.99
C VAL A 534 14.60 -7.40 20.52
N GLY A 535 15.58 -8.12 20.01
CA GLY A 535 15.49 -8.77 18.71
C GLY A 535 14.45 -9.89 18.71
N GLY A 536 13.74 -10.05 17.59
CA GLY A 536 12.79 -11.13 17.39
C GLY A 536 13.50 -12.47 17.20
N ASN A 537 12.88 -13.56 17.63
CA ASN A 537 13.46 -14.89 17.41
C ASN A 537 13.35 -15.29 15.94
N GLY A 538 14.34 -16.05 15.45
CA GLY A 538 14.25 -16.73 14.18
C GLY A 538 13.22 -17.86 14.23
N GLY A 539 12.52 -18.08 13.12
CA GLY A 539 11.53 -19.14 12.97
C GLY A 539 12.17 -20.52 12.93
N ASN A 540 11.44 -21.56 13.31
CA ASN A 540 11.93 -22.94 13.26
C ASN A 540 11.68 -23.58 11.89
N ALA A 541 12.51 -24.54 11.51
CA ALA A 541 12.24 -25.50 10.45
C ALA A 541 11.88 -26.86 11.09
N PRO A 542 10.60 -27.25 11.17
CA PRO A 542 10.20 -28.49 11.86
C PRO A 542 10.37 -29.77 11.01
N GLY A 543 10.77 -29.62 9.75
CA GLY A 543 10.66 -30.65 8.73
C GLY A 543 11.83 -31.60 8.53
N ILE A 544 11.94 -32.15 7.31
CA ILE A 544 13.06 -33.01 6.90
C ILE A 544 14.27 -32.15 6.47
N PHE A 545 14.05 -31.18 5.58
CA PHE A 545 15.09 -30.28 5.08
C PHE A 545 14.80 -28.84 5.48
N GLY A 546 15.82 -28.10 5.90
CA GLY A 546 15.69 -26.66 6.13
C GLY A 546 16.48 -26.17 7.32
N ASP A 547 16.98 -24.94 7.18
CA ASP A 547 17.70 -24.28 8.26
C ASP A 547 16.72 -23.56 9.19
N GLY A 548 17.14 -23.32 10.43
CA GLY A 548 16.43 -22.38 11.30
C GLY A 548 16.39 -20.98 10.70
N GLY A 549 15.70 -20.04 11.34
CA GLY A 549 15.80 -18.62 11.04
C GLY A 549 16.88 -17.95 11.88
N ALA A 550 17.54 -16.91 11.37
CA ALA A 550 18.41 -16.09 12.20
C ALA A 550 17.59 -15.29 13.21
N GLY A 551 18.08 -15.12 14.44
CA GLY A 551 17.52 -14.18 15.40
C GLY A 551 17.83 -12.74 15.01
N GLY A 552 16.91 -11.84 15.29
CA GLY A 552 17.07 -10.41 15.05
C GLY A 552 18.01 -9.75 16.06
N HIS A 553 18.62 -8.64 15.67
CA HIS A 553 19.50 -7.85 16.52
C HIS A 553 18.72 -7.16 17.65
N GLY A 554 19.34 -7.02 18.82
CA GLY A 554 18.80 -6.19 19.89
C GLY A 554 18.96 -4.71 19.59
N GLY A 555 18.04 -3.88 20.07
CA GLY A 555 18.12 -2.43 19.89
C GLY A 555 19.26 -1.82 20.70
N ALA A 556 19.91 -0.79 20.14
CA ALA A 556 20.85 0.05 20.88
C ALA A 556 20.18 0.69 22.12
N ALA A 557 20.93 1.03 23.16
CA ALA A 557 20.42 1.69 24.37
C ALA A 557 20.44 3.21 24.30
N GLY A 558 19.44 3.82 24.92
CA GLY A 558 19.49 5.20 25.37
C GLY A 558 20.37 5.37 26.63
N PRO A 559 20.50 6.60 27.15
CA PRO A 559 21.39 6.92 28.26
C PRO A 559 21.02 6.27 29.61
N ALA A 560 19.81 5.71 29.76
CA ALA A 560 19.23 5.37 31.07
C ALA A 560 19.06 3.88 31.39
N ASN A 561 19.04 2.94 30.43
CA ASN A 561 18.92 1.49 30.72
C ASN A 561 19.82 0.63 29.80
N PRO A 562 19.95 -0.70 30.06
CA PRO A 562 20.74 -1.60 29.23
C PRO A 562 20.21 -1.75 27.81
N ALA A 563 21.09 -2.14 26.89
CA ALA A 563 20.72 -2.40 25.51
C ALA A 563 19.94 -3.70 25.34
N GLY A 564 19.25 -3.82 24.20
CA GLY A 564 18.34 -4.91 23.90
C GLY A 564 19.10 -6.20 23.68
N ALA A 565 18.56 -7.32 24.16
CA ALA A 565 19.11 -8.63 23.83
C ALA A 565 18.82 -8.98 22.36
N GLY A 566 19.75 -9.69 21.73
CA GLY A 566 19.52 -10.32 20.44
C GLY A 566 18.55 -11.49 20.55
N GLY A 567 17.75 -11.70 19.51
CA GLY A 567 16.82 -12.81 19.40
C GLY A 567 17.53 -14.14 19.23
N ALA A 568 16.90 -15.22 19.69
CA ALA A 568 17.44 -16.56 19.48
C ALA A 568 17.31 -16.98 18.01
N GLY A 569 18.28 -17.76 17.52
CA GLY A 569 18.16 -18.46 16.25
C GLY A 569 17.18 -19.63 16.34
N GLY A 570 16.46 -19.88 15.26
CA GLY A 570 15.48 -20.95 15.15
C GLY A 570 16.13 -22.33 15.03
N LYS A 571 15.39 -23.36 15.43
CA LYS A 571 15.83 -24.76 15.28
C LYS A 571 15.80 -25.19 13.81
N ALA A 572 16.76 -26.02 13.43
CA ALA A 572 16.78 -26.64 12.10
C ALA A 572 15.80 -27.79 11.98
N ALA A 573 15.57 -28.20 10.72
CA ALA A 573 14.96 -29.45 10.36
C ALA A 573 15.85 -30.65 10.73
N LEU A 574 15.40 -31.86 10.40
CA LEU A 574 16.22 -33.07 10.57
C LEU A 574 17.59 -32.94 9.87
N ILE A 575 17.59 -32.38 8.66
CA ILE A 575 18.75 -32.05 7.84
C ILE A 575 18.76 -30.54 7.60
N GLY A 576 19.68 -29.84 8.25
CA GLY A 576 19.84 -28.40 8.12
C GLY A 576 20.61 -27.81 9.29
N ASN A 577 20.99 -26.55 9.16
CA ASN A 577 21.71 -25.82 10.18
C ASN A 577 20.75 -25.07 11.10
N GLY A 578 21.05 -25.06 12.39
CA GLY A 578 20.33 -24.20 13.33
C GLY A 578 20.64 -22.73 13.04
N GLY A 579 19.72 -21.83 13.35
CA GLY A 579 19.89 -20.44 12.99
C GLY A 579 20.84 -19.67 13.90
N ASN A 580 21.51 -18.64 13.36
CA ASN A 580 22.37 -17.80 14.18
C ASN A 580 21.54 -16.99 15.17
N GLY A 581 22.03 -16.80 16.40
CA GLY A 581 21.48 -15.82 17.32
C GLY A 581 21.80 -14.39 16.86
N GLY A 582 20.89 -13.45 17.14
CA GLY A 582 21.10 -12.04 16.84
C GLY A 582 22.13 -11.41 17.78
N THR A 583 22.81 -10.35 17.33
CA THR A 583 23.70 -9.58 18.23
C THR A 583 22.89 -8.89 19.31
N GLY A 584 23.49 -8.72 20.49
CA GLY A 584 22.96 -7.79 21.48
C GLY A 584 23.21 -6.35 21.04
N GLY A 585 22.30 -5.45 21.37
CA GLY A 585 22.45 -4.04 21.01
C GLY A 585 23.57 -3.36 21.79
N ASN A 586 24.11 -2.27 21.24
CA ASN A 586 25.13 -1.48 21.90
C ASN A 586 24.53 -0.54 22.96
N GLY A 587 25.13 -0.48 24.15
CA GLY A 587 24.79 0.42 25.25
C GLY A 587 25.45 1.80 25.12
N ALA A 588 24.73 2.86 25.49
CA ALA A 588 25.30 4.20 25.58
C ALA A 588 26.45 4.28 26.60
N ALA A 589 27.21 5.38 26.61
CA ALA A 589 28.46 5.56 27.38
C ALA A 589 28.41 5.27 28.90
N ALA A 590 27.22 5.07 29.48
CA ALA A 590 27.03 4.74 30.89
C ALA A 590 26.39 3.36 31.16
N GLN A 591 26.08 2.55 30.14
CA GLN A 591 25.26 1.33 30.29
C GLN A 591 25.87 0.06 29.68
N PRO A 592 25.58 -1.13 30.25
CA PRO A 592 26.00 -2.41 29.68
C PRO A 592 25.41 -2.67 28.29
N GLY A 593 26.17 -3.37 27.46
CA GLY A 593 25.69 -3.90 26.19
C GLY A 593 24.69 -5.04 26.35
N GLY A 594 23.90 -5.28 25.32
CA GLY A 594 22.89 -6.32 25.29
C GLY A 594 23.51 -7.70 25.13
N ASN A 595 22.83 -8.73 25.63
CA ASN A 595 23.26 -10.11 25.43
C ASN A 595 23.00 -10.55 23.99
N GLY A 596 23.94 -11.27 23.41
CA GLY A 596 23.73 -11.97 22.14
C GLY A 596 22.72 -13.12 22.31
N GLY A 597 21.92 -13.34 21.28
CA GLY A 597 20.93 -14.40 21.23
C GLY A 597 21.58 -15.79 21.14
N ARG A 598 20.92 -16.82 21.65
CA ARG A 598 21.39 -18.20 21.50
C ARG A 598 21.25 -18.68 20.05
N GLY A 599 22.23 -19.42 19.54
CA GLY A 599 22.10 -20.13 18.27
C GLY A 599 21.07 -21.28 18.35
N GLY A 600 20.38 -21.52 17.24
CA GLY A 600 19.46 -22.64 17.09
C GLY A 600 20.18 -23.97 17.02
N ASP A 601 19.55 -25.03 17.52
CA ASP A 601 20.12 -26.37 17.45
C ASP A 601 19.82 -27.00 16.09
N ALA A 602 20.77 -27.76 15.55
CA ALA A 602 20.52 -28.75 14.52
C ALA A 602 20.01 -30.06 15.15
N GLN A 603 19.39 -30.92 14.34
CA GLN A 603 18.78 -32.17 14.82
C GLN A 603 19.64 -33.40 14.50
N LEU A 604 19.58 -33.93 13.27
CA LEU A 604 20.33 -35.14 12.88
C LEU A 604 21.59 -34.79 12.07
N PHE A 605 21.45 -34.07 10.96
CA PHE A 605 22.56 -33.61 10.13
C PHE A 605 22.56 -32.09 10.04
N GLY A 606 23.70 -31.47 10.26
CA GLY A 606 23.90 -30.02 10.13
C GLY A 606 24.55 -29.40 11.36
N LEU A 607 24.90 -28.13 11.26
CA LEU A 607 25.61 -27.39 12.29
C LEU A 607 24.62 -26.67 13.20
N GLY A 608 24.93 -26.60 14.49
CA GLY A 608 24.26 -25.64 15.37
C GLY A 608 24.56 -24.23 14.89
N GLY A 609 23.61 -23.32 15.07
CA GLY A 609 23.81 -21.93 14.72
C GLY A 609 24.84 -21.26 15.63
N ASN A 610 25.51 -20.23 15.12
CA ASN A 610 26.38 -19.42 15.95
C ASN A 610 25.56 -18.70 17.03
N GLY A 611 26.12 -18.55 18.21
CA GLY A 611 25.58 -17.59 19.17
C GLY A 611 25.76 -16.16 18.67
N GLY A 612 24.88 -15.27 19.09
CA GLY A 612 24.98 -13.85 18.77
C GLY A 612 26.16 -13.19 19.46
N SER A 613 26.76 -12.20 18.80
CA SER A 613 27.78 -11.37 19.42
C SER A 613 27.20 -10.55 20.56
N ALA A 614 28.02 -10.31 21.58
CA ALA A 614 27.68 -9.41 22.67
C ALA A 614 27.66 -7.96 22.18
N GLY A 615 26.70 -7.18 22.66
CA GLY A 615 26.69 -5.74 22.43
C GLY A 615 27.80 -5.03 23.22
N LEU A 616 28.27 -3.91 22.68
CA LEU A 616 29.25 -3.03 23.33
C LEU A 616 28.59 -2.19 24.43
N GLY A 617 29.32 -1.78 25.45
CA GLY A 617 28.82 -0.91 26.53
C GLY A 617 29.86 -0.73 27.64
N THR A 618 29.48 -0.14 28.78
CA THR A 618 30.37 -0.03 29.96
C THR A 618 30.83 -1.40 30.46
N ALA A 619 29.97 -2.39 30.35
CA ALA A 619 30.31 -3.81 30.35
C ALA A 619 29.84 -4.42 29.03
N LEU A 620 30.64 -5.32 28.46
CA LEU A 620 30.24 -6.12 27.31
C LEU A 620 29.04 -6.98 27.70
N GLY A 621 28.07 -7.14 26.81
CA GLY A 621 27.03 -8.15 26.98
C GLY A 621 27.60 -9.57 27.03
N ALA A 622 26.77 -10.55 27.37
CA ALA A 622 27.15 -11.94 27.20
C ALA A 622 27.06 -12.33 25.72
N THR A 623 28.05 -13.06 25.20
CA THR A 623 27.92 -13.72 23.90
C THR A 623 26.88 -14.81 24.01
N GLY A 624 26.03 -14.94 22.99
CA GLY A 624 25.08 -16.04 22.90
C GLY A 624 25.80 -17.39 22.87
N ALA A 625 25.20 -18.41 23.47
CA ALA A 625 25.69 -19.77 23.29
C ALA A 625 25.43 -20.24 21.86
N ALA A 626 26.37 -20.98 21.28
CA ALA A 626 26.13 -21.69 20.02
C ALA A 626 25.06 -22.77 20.22
N GLY A 627 24.33 -23.07 19.14
CA GLY A 627 23.42 -24.19 19.10
C GLY A 627 24.15 -25.53 19.11
N ALA A 628 23.45 -26.58 19.54
CA ALA A 628 24.00 -27.92 19.46
C ALA A 628 24.13 -28.37 17.98
N PRO A 629 25.26 -28.99 17.58
CA PRO A 629 25.37 -29.64 16.28
C PRO A 629 24.45 -30.85 16.20
N GLY A 630 24.08 -31.23 14.98
CA GLY A 630 23.32 -32.45 14.74
C GLY A 630 24.08 -33.69 15.20
N LEU A 631 23.33 -34.74 15.53
CA LEU A 631 23.92 -36.00 16.03
C LEU A 631 25.05 -36.52 15.14
N ALA A 632 24.88 -36.45 13.81
CA ALA A 632 25.84 -36.97 12.83
C ALA A 632 27.03 -36.03 12.54
N THR A 633 26.93 -34.75 12.92
CA THR A 633 27.98 -33.72 12.74
C THR A 633 28.65 -33.34 14.06
N SER A 634 28.34 -34.06 15.13
CA SER A 634 28.88 -33.82 16.48
C SER A 634 30.35 -34.22 16.65
N ASN A 635 30.94 -35.01 15.73
CA ASN A 635 32.33 -35.45 15.81
C ASN A 635 33.29 -34.52 15.02
N PRO A 636 34.10 -33.69 15.70
CA PRO A 636 34.97 -32.71 15.04
C PRO A 636 36.12 -33.33 14.24
N ALA A 637 36.57 -34.55 14.57
CA ALA A 637 37.64 -35.22 13.81
C ALA A 637 37.18 -35.59 12.39
N VAL A 638 35.92 -36.03 12.27
CA VAL A 638 35.29 -36.36 10.98
C VAL A 638 35.09 -35.08 10.17
N LEU A 639 34.59 -34.01 10.80
CA LEU A 639 34.35 -32.74 10.13
C LEU A 639 35.65 -32.11 9.58
N ASN A 640 36.75 -32.19 10.35
CA ASN A 640 38.06 -31.72 9.92
C ASN A 640 38.60 -32.51 8.72
N ALA A 641 38.43 -33.83 8.70
CA ALA A 641 38.83 -34.67 7.57
C ALA A 641 38.05 -34.33 6.29
N ILE A 642 36.75 -34.05 6.41
CA ILE A 642 35.89 -33.64 5.29
C ILE A 642 36.31 -32.26 4.75
N ASN A 643 36.66 -31.33 5.65
CA ASN A 643 36.98 -29.95 5.27
C ASN A 643 38.41 -29.76 4.77
N ALA A 644 39.36 -30.63 5.14
CA ALA A 644 40.77 -30.45 4.82
C ALA A 644 41.07 -30.23 3.32
N PRO A 645 40.46 -30.98 2.37
CA PRO A 645 40.72 -30.77 0.94
C PRO A 645 40.27 -29.40 0.44
N THR A 646 39.08 -28.95 0.84
CA THR A 646 38.52 -27.67 0.39
C THR A 646 39.15 -26.49 1.10
N GLN A 647 39.51 -26.66 2.38
CA GLN A 647 40.26 -25.67 3.14
C GLN A 647 41.63 -25.43 2.49
N ALA A 648 42.30 -26.48 2.00
CA ALA A 648 43.57 -26.37 1.29
C ALA A 648 43.43 -25.76 -0.11
N LEU A 649 42.37 -26.10 -0.84
CA LEU A 649 42.20 -25.66 -2.23
C LEU A 649 41.60 -24.26 -2.37
N PHE A 650 40.66 -23.90 -1.49
CA PHE A 650 39.85 -22.69 -1.59
C PHE A 650 39.95 -21.77 -0.37
N GLY A 651 40.74 -22.14 0.65
CA GLY A 651 40.84 -21.38 1.89
C GLY A 651 39.55 -21.37 2.73
N ARG A 652 38.57 -22.23 2.38
CA ARG A 652 37.24 -22.29 3.00
C ARG A 652 36.83 -23.74 3.26
N PRO A 653 36.13 -24.01 4.38
CA PRO A 653 35.65 -25.35 4.66
C PRO A 653 34.52 -25.71 3.69
N LEU A 654 34.27 -27.00 3.50
CA LEU A 654 33.13 -27.49 2.74
C LEU A 654 31.84 -27.36 3.57
N ILE A 655 31.96 -27.70 4.85
CA ILE A 655 30.91 -27.69 5.88
C ILE A 655 31.44 -26.91 7.09
N GLY A 656 30.92 -25.72 7.35
CA GLY A 656 31.35 -24.93 8.50
C GLY A 656 30.62 -23.60 8.59
N ASN A 657 30.33 -23.13 9.80
CA ASN A 657 29.81 -21.78 9.96
C ASN A 657 30.95 -20.77 9.81
N GLY A 658 30.64 -19.63 9.20
CA GLY A 658 31.51 -18.48 9.20
C GLY A 658 31.64 -17.90 10.60
N ALA A 659 32.83 -17.36 10.92
CA ALA A 659 33.06 -16.73 12.21
C ALA A 659 32.31 -15.40 12.31
N ASN A 660 31.69 -15.12 13.45
CA ASN A 660 31.15 -13.79 13.71
C ASN A 660 32.29 -12.79 13.83
N GLY A 661 32.05 -11.55 13.40
CA GLY A 661 32.97 -10.45 13.64
C GLY A 661 33.10 -10.16 15.14
N ALA A 662 34.31 -9.78 15.55
CA ALA A 662 34.58 -9.42 16.94
C ALA A 662 33.88 -8.09 17.30
N PRO A 663 33.13 -7.99 18.41
CA PRO A 663 32.42 -6.77 18.79
C PRO A 663 33.31 -5.52 18.76
N GLY A 664 32.80 -4.41 18.19
CA GLY A 664 33.50 -3.13 18.19
C GLY A 664 34.64 -3.01 17.19
N THR A 665 34.75 -3.94 16.24
CA THR A 665 35.78 -3.86 15.18
C THR A 665 35.21 -3.44 13.83
N GLY A 666 33.89 -3.51 13.63
CA GLY A 666 33.26 -3.30 12.32
C GLY A 666 33.67 -4.31 11.25
N VAL A 667 34.37 -5.40 11.60
CA VAL A 667 34.76 -6.43 10.65
C VAL A 667 33.55 -7.23 10.18
N ASN A 668 33.56 -7.59 8.90
CA ASN A 668 32.52 -8.44 8.32
C ASN A 668 32.52 -9.82 9.01
N GLY A 669 31.34 -10.44 9.06
CA GLY A 669 31.25 -11.86 9.38
C GLY A 669 31.91 -12.69 8.29
N GLY A 670 32.57 -13.78 8.67
CA GLY A 670 33.13 -14.72 7.71
C GLY A 670 32.02 -15.43 6.95
N ASP A 671 32.27 -15.81 5.71
CA ASP A 671 31.31 -16.63 4.97
C ASP A 671 31.23 -18.05 5.56
N GLY A 672 30.08 -18.69 5.40
CA GLY A 672 29.91 -20.11 5.64
C GLY A 672 30.75 -20.98 4.71
N GLY A 673 30.76 -22.28 5.00
CA GLY A 673 31.36 -23.30 4.16
C GLY A 673 30.77 -23.28 2.75
N ILE A 674 31.52 -23.79 1.78
CA ILE A 674 31.18 -23.65 0.36
C ILE A 674 29.77 -24.21 0.05
N LEU A 675 29.43 -25.37 0.62
CA LEU A 675 28.13 -26.02 0.40
C LEU A 675 27.20 -25.88 1.60
N PHE A 676 27.73 -26.10 2.82
CA PHE A 676 26.95 -26.09 4.05
C PHE A 676 27.56 -25.15 5.10
N GLY A 677 26.71 -24.33 5.71
CA GLY A 677 27.03 -23.58 6.91
C GLY A 677 26.53 -22.15 6.86
N ASN A 678 26.25 -21.61 8.05
CA ASN A 678 25.75 -20.25 8.16
C ASN A 678 26.87 -19.24 7.92
N GLY A 679 26.53 -18.10 7.31
CA GLY A 679 27.39 -16.92 7.33
C GLY A 679 27.52 -16.37 8.74
N GLY A 680 28.69 -15.87 9.10
CA GLY A 680 28.95 -15.21 10.37
C GLY A 680 28.25 -13.86 10.45
N VAL A 681 27.85 -13.47 11.66
CA VAL A 681 27.24 -12.15 11.91
C VAL A 681 28.33 -11.07 11.88
N GLY A 682 28.06 -9.94 11.23
CA GLY A 682 28.98 -8.80 11.20
C GLY A 682 29.23 -8.21 12.59
N ALA A 683 30.43 -7.70 12.82
CA ALA A 683 30.75 -7.02 14.06
C ALA A 683 30.08 -5.66 14.14
N ASP A 684 29.68 -5.26 15.34
CA ASP A 684 29.29 -3.88 15.60
C ASP A 684 30.49 -2.94 15.41
N GLY A 685 30.20 -1.72 14.95
CA GLY A 685 31.19 -0.66 14.77
C GLY A 685 31.74 -0.14 16.09
N ALA A 686 33.02 0.23 16.11
CA ALA A 686 33.67 0.81 17.28
C ALA A 686 33.10 2.18 17.68
N LEU A 687 33.23 2.51 18.98
CA LEU A 687 33.03 3.87 19.48
C LEU A 687 34.17 4.79 19.01
N GLY A 688 33.86 6.00 18.56
CA GLY A 688 34.88 6.95 18.09
C GLY A 688 34.39 8.38 17.84
N ALA A 689 35.26 9.23 17.28
CA ALA A 689 34.88 10.61 16.91
C ALA A 689 33.87 10.64 15.75
N ASN A 690 34.05 9.73 14.79
CA ASN A 690 33.08 9.31 13.78
C ASN A 690 32.83 7.80 13.96
N GLY A 691 31.58 7.36 13.82
CA GLY A 691 31.20 6.00 14.14
C GLY A 691 31.70 5.06 13.05
N VAL A 692 32.31 3.94 13.44
CA VAL A 692 32.74 2.93 12.47
C VAL A 692 31.48 2.24 11.92
N LYS A 693 31.46 1.98 10.61
CA LYS A 693 30.38 1.20 9.99
C LYS A 693 30.34 -0.21 10.59
N GLY A 694 29.15 -0.73 10.84
CA GLY A 694 28.97 -2.13 11.17
C GLY A 694 29.47 -3.05 10.05
N GLY A 695 30.06 -4.17 10.45
CA GLY A 695 30.51 -5.21 9.54
C GLY A 695 29.33 -5.80 8.77
N ASN A 696 29.52 -6.11 7.50
CA ASN A 696 28.50 -6.84 6.76
C ASN A 696 28.40 -8.29 7.26
N GLY A 697 27.23 -8.90 7.14
CA GLY A 697 27.07 -10.32 7.38
C GLY A 697 27.78 -11.17 6.32
N GLY A 698 28.30 -12.33 6.73
CA GLY A 698 28.90 -13.30 5.81
C GLY A 698 27.85 -14.00 4.96
N ALA A 699 28.23 -14.44 3.76
CA ALA A 699 27.36 -15.23 2.90
C ALA A 699 27.12 -16.63 3.48
N ALA A 700 25.94 -17.19 3.23
CA ALA A 700 25.65 -18.59 3.52
C ALA A 700 26.36 -19.55 2.57
N GLY A 701 26.45 -20.83 2.97
CA GLY A 701 26.76 -21.91 2.04
C GLY A 701 25.72 -22.08 0.94
N LEU A 702 26.14 -22.59 -0.22
CA LEU A 702 25.30 -22.62 -1.42
C LEU A 702 24.02 -23.43 -1.26
N LEU A 703 24.07 -24.60 -0.60
CA LEU A 703 22.95 -25.53 -0.51
C LEU A 703 22.15 -25.39 0.79
N SER A 704 22.82 -25.13 1.91
CA SER A 704 22.18 -24.91 3.21
C SER A 704 23.06 -24.07 4.12
N GLY A 705 22.41 -23.24 4.93
CA GLY A 705 23.00 -22.23 5.78
C GLY A 705 22.25 -20.92 5.66
N ILE A 706 22.22 -20.14 6.72
CA ILE A 706 21.59 -18.81 6.72
C ILE A 706 22.66 -17.75 6.57
N ALA A 707 22.34 -16.68 5.86
CA ALA A 707 23.22 -15.53 5.76
C ALA A 707 23.40 -14.85 7.12
N GLY A 708 24.60 -14.30 7.36
CA GLY A 708 24.87 -13.51 8.54
C GLY A 708 24.09 -12.21 8.54
N GLY A 709 23.64 -11.76 9.73
CA GLY A 709 23.16 -10.38 9.90
C GLY A 709 24.31 -9.37 9.80
N GLY A 710 24.02 -8.15 9.37
CA GLY A 710 24.96 -7.03 9.47
C GLY A 710 25.11 -6.57 10.92
N GLY A 711 26.31 -6.15 11.31
CA GLY A 711 26.55 -5.55 12.62
C GLY A 711 26.02 -4.13 12.70
N ASP A 712 25.78 -3.64 13.91
CA ASP A 712 25.27 -2.29 14.13
C ASP A 712 26.36 -1.25 13.93
N GLY A 713 25.96 -0.03 13.53
CA GLY A 713 26.86 1.11 13.43
C GLY A 713 27.37 1.57 14.79
N GLY A 714 28.65 1.95 14.83
CA GLY A 714 29.29 2.43 16.06
C GLY A 714 28.81 3.81 16.51
N PHE A 715 28.90 4.08 17.81
CA PHE A 715 28.56 5.38 18.40
C PHE A 715 29.63 6.42 18.18
N ALA A 716 29.21 7.66 17.93
CA ALA A 716 30.13 8.76 17.78
C ALA A 716 29.58 10.13 18.17
N ALA A 717 30.50 11.06 18.46
CA ALA A 717 30.14 12.43 18.80
C ALA A 717 29.59 13.21 17.59
N ALA A 718 30.12 12.99 16.38
CA ALA A 718 29.73 13.77 15.18
C ALA A 718 28.75 13.02 14.26
N GLN A 719 29.14 11.88 13.68
CA GLN A 719 28.26 11.08 12.82
C GLN A 719 28.27 9.63 13.28
N GLY A 720 27.10 9.09 13.61
CA GLY A 720 26.93 7.69 13.92
C GLY A 720 27.30 6.80 12.74
N GLY A 721 27.90 5.64 13.01
CA GLY A 721 28.31 4.72 11.96
C GLY A 721 27.09 4.14 11.25
N ASN A 722 27.20 3.83 9.96
CA ASN A 722 26.12 3.12 9.27
C ASN A 722 26.06 1.66 9.74
N GLY A 723 24.88 1.06 9.70
CA GLY A 723 24.72 -0.38 9.87
C GLY A 723 25.41 -1.18 8.76
N GLY A 724 25.84 -2.39 9.10
CA GLY A 724 26.32 -3.37 8.13
C GLY A 724 25.19 -3.95 7.30
N ASN A 725 25.46 -4.31 6.05
CA ASN A 725 24.46 -4.99 5.23
C ASN A 725 24.35 -6.46 5.66
N GLY A 726 23.16 -7.04 5.52
CA GLY A 726 22.97 -8.48 5.65
C GLY A 726 23.73 -9.26 4.57
N GLY A 727 24.18 -10.46 4.91
CA GLY A 727 24.86 -11.36 3.99
C GLY A 727 23.92 -11.90 2.91
N ALA A 728 24.50 -12.36 1.80
CA ALA A 728 23.76 -13.03 0.74
C ALA A 728 23.34 -14.44 1.15
N ALA A 729 22.11 -14.81 0.82
CA ALA A 729 21.60 -16.16 1.05
C ALA A 729 22.24 -17.19 0.11
N GLY A 730 22.17 -18.47 0.52
CA GLY A 730 22.32 -19.61 -0.37
C GLY A 730 21.09 -19.78 -1.25
N LEU A 731 21.00 -20.92 -1.97
CA LEU A 731 19.90 -21.16 -2.90
C LEU A 731 18.53 -21.09 -2.20
N PHE A 732 18.36 -21.76 -1.06
CA PHE A 732 17.06 -21.94 -0.39
C PHE A 732 16.90 -21.13 0.90
N SER A 733 17.83 -20.22 1.18
CA SER A 733 17.94 -19.57 2.48
C SER A 733 17.41 -18.13 2.45
N ALA A 734 17.13 -17.56 3.62
CA ALA A 734 16.82 -16.15 3.75
C ALA A 734 18.08 -15.28 3.72
N GLY A 735 17.98 -14.09 3.15
CA GLY A 735 19.00 -13.05 3.24
C GLY A 735 19.16 -12.55 4.68
N GLY A 736 20.36 -12.11 5.03
CA GLY A 736 20.64 -11.62 6.38
C GLY A 736 19.92 -10.30 6.67
N ALA A 737 19.55 -10.04 7.93
CA ALA A 737 19.06 -8.72 8.30
C ALA A 737 20.19 -7.67 8.21
N GLY A 738 19.85 -6.44 7.83
CA GLY A 738 20.76 -5.29 7.93
C GLY A 738 20.89 -4.82 9.38
N GLY A 739 22.09 -4.36 9.75
CA GLY A 739 22.36 -3.81 11.08
C GLY A 739 21.78 -2.40 11.25
N ALA A 740 21.54 -1.99 12.48
CA ALA A 740 21.03 -0.65 12.79
C ALA A 740 22.11 0.42 12.59
N GLY A 741 21.70 1.65 12.29
CA GLY A 741 22.57 2.82 12.29
C GLY A 741 22.94 3.26 13.70
N GLY A 742 24.19 3.72 13.88
CA GLY A 742 24.72 4.19 15.14
C GLY A 742 24.22 5.58 15.55
N LEU A 743 24.31 5.87 16.85
CA LEU A 743 24.06 7.19 17.44
C LEU A 743 25.18 8.19 17.13
N GLY A 744 24.81 9.45 16.86
CA GLY A 744 25.73 10.59 16.85
C GLY A 744 25.04 11.91 16.52
N ALA A 745 25.75 13.04 16.44
CA ALA A 745 25.10 14.32 16.11
C ALA A 745 24.39 14.32 14.74
N SER A 746 24.79 13.44 13.82
CA SER A 746 23.96 12.93 12.73
C SER A 746 23.86 11.41 12.83
N GLY A 747 22.68 10.86 12.56
CA GLY A 747 22.40 9.45 12.76
C GLY A 747 22.96 8.62 11.62
N GLY A 748 23.54 7.45 11.92
CA GLY A 748 23.99 6.52 10.89
C GLY A 748 22.81 5.92 10.12
N ALA A 749 22.97 5.61 8.84
CA ALA A 749 21.94 4.90 8.09
C ALA A 749 21.87 3.43 8.53
N GLY A 750 20.69 2.83 8.50
CA GLY A 750 20.52 1.38 8.64
C GLY A 750 21.14 0.64 7.46
N GLY A 751 21.68 -0.55 7.71
CA GLY A 751 22.22 -1.43 6.67
C GLY A 751 21.12 -2.07 5.83
N ALA A 752 21.41 -2.39 4.57
CA ALA A 752 20.45 -3.08 3.72
C ALA A 752 20.30 -4.55 4.11
N GLY A 753 19.11 -5.10 3.91
CA GLY A 753 18.89 -6.54 4.00
C GLY A 753 19.61 -7.31 2.89
N GLY A 754 20.00 -8.54 3.18
CA GLY A 754 20.65 -9.45 2.25
C GLY A 754 19.71 -9.99 1.18
N VAL A 755 20.26 -10.37 0.03
CA VAL A 755 19.50 -10.89 -1.11
C VAL A 755 19.21 -12.39 -0.96
N GLY A 756 17.97 -12.79 -1.25
CA GLY A 756 17.55 -14.18 -1.41
C GLY A 756 17.50 -14.62 -2.89
N ILE A 757 17.66 -15.92 -3.17
CA ILE A 757 17.53 -16.47 -4.54
C ILE A 757 16.19 -17.19 -4.72
N PHE A 758 16.01 -18.32 -4.02
CA PHE A 758 14.73 -19.02 -3.86
C PHE A 758 14.11 -18.81 -2.47
N GLY A 759 14.77 -18.01 -1.63
CA GLY A 759 14.31 -17.60 -0.31
C GLY A 759 14.04 -16.10 -0.22
N GLN A 760 13.59 -15.66 0.95
CA GLN A 760 13.17 -14.29 1.20
C GLN A 760 14.38 -13.33 1.26
N GLY A 761 14.17 -12.07 0.88
CA GLY A 761 15.13 -11.01 1.17
C GLY A 761 15.16 -10.69 2.67
N GLY A 762 16.32 -10.26 3.18
CA GLY A 762 16.48 -9.87 4.58
C GLY A 762 15.83 -8.52 4.90
N ALA A 763 15.46 -8.28 6.16
CA ALA A 763 14.95 -6.97 6.57
C ALA A 763 16.06 -5.90 6.55
N GLY A 764 15.75 -4.67 6.17
CA GLY A 764 16.66 -3.53 6.29
C GLY A 764 16.77 -3.07 7.74
N GLY A 765 17.94 -2.59 8.15
CA GLY A 765 18.19 -2.11 9.51
C GLY A 765 17.57 -0.73 9.78
N THR A 766 17.32 -0.41 11.04
CA THR A 766 16.77 0.90 11.43
C THR A 766 17.82 2.01 11.35
N GLY A 767 17.42 3.23 11.00
CA GLY A 767 18.27 4.41 11.06
C GLY A 767 18.63 4.83 12.49
N GLY A 768 19.83 5.39 12.65
CA GLY A 768 20.39 5.82 13.94
C GLY A 768 19.83 7.15 14.44
N VAL A 769 19.95 7.37 15.75
CA VAL A 769 19.41 8.56 16.42
C VAL A 769 20.42 9.67 16.57
N ALA A 770 19.92 10.90 16.48
CA ALA A 770 20.77 12.08 16.42
C ALA A 770 20.28 13.31 17.15
N THR A 771 21.23 14.10 17.64
CA THR A 771 21.07 15.52 17.98
C THR A 771 21.24 16.40 16.74
N GLY A 772 20.74 15.93 15.61
CA GLY A 772 20.78 16.59 14.30
C GLY A 772 19.97 15.73 13.33
N ALA A 773 20.32 15.61 12.06
CA ALA A 773 19.51 14.77 11.15
C ALA A 773 19.52 13.29 11.57
N GLY A 774 18.33 12.70 11.71
CA GLY A 774 18.16 11.27 11.96
C GLY A 774 18.63 10.43 10.78
N GLY A 775 19.18 9.24 11.05
CA GLY A 775 19.71 8.36 9.99
C GLY A 775 18.62 7.74 9.14
N ALA A 776 18.87 7.48 7.85
CA ALA A 776 17.90 6.78 7.01
C ALA A 776 17.74 5.31 7.42
N GLY A 777 16.55 4.75 7.26
CA GLY A 777 16.33 3.30 7.34
C GLY A 777 16.99 2.58 6.17
N GLY A 778 17.51 1.38 6.43
CA GLY A 778 18.10 0.53 5.41
C GLY A 778 17.05 -0.09 4.49
N ALA A 779 17.37 -0.31 3.23
CA ALA A 779 16.46 -1.00 2.30
C ALA A 779 16.28 -2.47 2.68
N GLY A 780 15.08 -3.00 2.47
CA GLY A 780 14.85 -4.45 2.50
C GLY A 780 15.59 -5.15 1.38
N GLY A 781 16.08 -6.36 1.64
CA GLY A 781 16.76 -7.20 0.66
C GLY A 781 15.77 -7.71 -0.39
N ALA A 782 16.23 -7.86 -1.63
CA ALA A 782 15.41 -8.45 -2.69
C ALA A 782 15.42 -9.98 -2.65
N SER A 783 14.40 -10.60 -3.22
CA SER A 783 14.45 -11.99 -3.68
C SER A 783 14.61 -12.01 -5.20
N LEU A 784 15.41 -12.94 -5.74
CA LEU A 784 15.79 -12.92 -7.16
C LEU A 784 14.80 -13.69 -8.04
N LEU A 785 14.50 -14.96 -7.72
CA LEU A 785 13.67 -15.83 -8.55
C LEU A 785 12.33 -16.12 -7.89
N PHE A 786 12.35 -16.57 -6.64
CA PHE A 786 11.17 -16.92 -5.85
C PHE A 786 11.32 -16.42 -4.42
N GLY A 787 10.29 -15.78 -3.87
CA GLY A 787 10.24 -15.31 -2.50
C GLY A 787 9.86 -13.84 -2.38
N ASN A 788 9.51 -13.45 -1.17
CA ASN A 788 9.12 -12.08 -0.83
C ASN A 788 10.36 -11.21 -0.64
N GLY A 789 10.22 -9.93 -0.96
CA GLY A 789 11.19 -8.92 -0.57
C GLY A 789 11.17 -8.69 0.94
N GLY A 790 12.31 -8.32 1.51
CA GLY A 790 12.42 -7.97 2.92
C GLY A 790 11.79 -6.61 3.23
N ALA A 791 11.35 -6.40 4.47
CA ALA A 791 10.83 -5.10 4.90
C ALA A 791 11.94 -4.02 4.93
N GLY A 792 11.58 -2.79 4.57
CA GLY A 792 12.44 -1.62 4.75
C GLY A 792 12.59 -1.24 6.22
N GLY A 793 13.76 -0.74 6.60
CA GLY A 793 14.06 -0.29 7.95
C GLY A 793 13.38 1.05 8.27
N ALA A 794 13.03 1.26 9.54
CA ALA A 794 12.51 2.56 9.98
C ALA A 794 13.59 3.66 9.93
N GLY A 795 13.19 4.88 9.61
CA GLY A 795 14.05 6.07 9.73
C GLY A 795 14.36 6.42 11.19
N GLY A 796 15.53 6.98 11.41
CA GLY A 796 16.06 7.36 12.72
C GLY A 796 15.41 8.61 13.29
N VAL A 797 15.34 8.68 14.61
CA VAL A 797 14.78 9.80 15.37
C VAL A 797 15.81 10.91 15.53
N SER A 798 15.35 12.16 15.40
CA SER A 798 16.11 13.37 15.67
C SER A 798 15.57 14.12 16.89
N THR A 799 16.45 14.65 17.74
CA THR A 799 16.09 15.43 18.93
C THR A 799 16.09 16.94 18.74
N ASP A 800 16.59 17.47 17.61
CA ASP A 800 16.60 18.92 17.27
C ASP A 800 16.65 19.22 15.75
N GLY A 801 16.61 18.19 14.89
CA GLY A 801 16.73 18.26 13.43
C GLY A 801 15.68 17.42 12.69
N ALA A 802 15.87 17.22 11.37
CA ALA A 802 14.94 16.44 10.55
C ALA A 802 15.01 14.94 10.87
N GLY A 803 13.86 14.27 10.88
CA GLY A 803 13.81 12.82 11.03
C GLY A 803 14.34 12.08 9.80
N GLY A 804 14.94 10.91 9.99
CA GLY A 804 15.52 10.13 8.89
C GLY A 804 14.44 9.53 7.97
N VAL A 805 14.69 9.36 6.69
CA VAL A 805 13.73 8.69 5.78
C VAL A 805 13.61 7.20 6.09
N GLY A 806 12.43 6.62 5.90
CA GLY A 806 12.24 5.17 5.95
C GLY A 806 12.92 4.48 4.76
N GLY A 807 13.46 3.29 4.99
CA GLY A 807 14.07 2.46 3.95
C GLY A 807 13.03 1.87 3.01
N THR A 808 13.37 1.63 1.76
CA THR A 808 12.43 0.99 0.82
C THR A 808 12.25 -0.49 1.14
N GLY A 809 11.09 -1.05 0.82
CA GLY A 809 10.90 -2.50 0.80
C GLY A 809 11.74 -3.15 -0.30
N GLY A 810 12.14 -4.41 -0.07
CA GLY A 810 12.85 -5.20 -1.06
C GLY A 810 11.93 -5.72 -2.16
N ASN A 811 12.45 -5.98 -3.35
CA ASN A 811 11.65 -6.55 -4.44
C ASN A 811 11.41 -8.05 -4.21
N ALA A 812 10.27 -8.54 -4.66
CA ALA A 812 9.99 -9.96 -4.75
C ALA A 812 10.79 -10.66 -5.86
N GLY A 813 10.83 -11.98 -5.79
CA GLY A 813 11.35 -12.85 -6.84
C GLY A 813 10.57 -12.69 -8.14
N VAL A 814 11.29 -12.71 -9.27
CA VAL A 814 10.74 -12.49 -10.61
C VAL A 814 9.56 -13.42 -10.91
N PHE A 815 9.61 -14.69 -10.49
CA PHE A 815 8.53 -15.64 -10.78
C PHE A 815 7.39 -15.55 -9.77
N SER A 816 7.70 -15.47 -8.47
CA SER A 816 6.65 -15.38 -7.46
C SER A 816 7.13 -14.73 -6.17
N GLY A 817 6.25 -13.93 -5.56
CA GLY A 817 6.41 -13.35 -4.23
C GLY A 817 5.84 -11.93 -4.13
N ASN A 818 5.66 -11.48 -2.89
CA ASN A 818 5.18 -10.15 -2.56
C ASN A 818 6.35 -9.17 -2.32
N GLY A 819 6.16 -7.93 -2.77
CA GLY A 819 7.08 -6.85 -2.45
C GLY A 819 7.21 -6.66 -0.94
N GLY A 820 8.41 -6.31 -0.47
CA GLY A 820 8.62 -5.93 0.92
C GLY A 820 7.90 -4.62 1.23
N VAL A 821 7.44 -4.45 2.47
CA VAL A 821 6.80 -3.20 2.90
C VAL A 821 7.88 -2.14 3.13
N GLY A 822 7.62 -0.90 2.71
CA GLY A 822 8.49 0.23 3.02
C GLY A 822 8.57 0.53 4.51
N GLY A 823 9.72 1.00 4.95
CA GLY A 823 9.96 1.47 6.30
C GLY A 823 9.30 2.82 6.56
N VAL A 824 8.90 3.04 7.81
CA VAL A 824 8.34 4.31 8.27
C VAL A 824 9.41 5.39 8.39
N GLY A 825 9.05 6.65 8.11
CA GLY A 825 9.94 7.79 8.34
C GLY A 825 10.19 8.08 9.82
N GLY A 826 11.35 8.64 10.12
CA GLY A 826 11.83 9.00 11.44
C GLY A 826 11.27 10.32 11.93
N LEU A 827 11.28 10.50 13.26
CA LEU A 827 10.70 11.65 13.94
C LEU A 827 11.66 12.84 13.99
N ALA A 828 11.15 14.05 13.74
CA ALA A 828 11.81 15.33 14.02
C ALA A 828 11.36 15.91 15.37
N ALA A 829 12.18 16.78 15.97
CA ALA A 829 11.88 17.33 17.29
C ALA A 829 10.69 18.31 17.30
N PRO A 830 9.73 18.17 18.23
CA PRO A 830 8.58 19.07 18.33
C PRO A 830 9.00 20.53 18.50
N GLY A 831 8.38 21.45 17.74
CA GLY A 831 8.55 22.90 17.92
C GLY A 831 9.78 23.53 17.24
N THR A 832 10.58 22.75 16.51
CA THR A 832 11.82 23.23 15.84
C THR A 832 11.63 23.72 14.41
N GLY A 833 10.44 23.53 13.81
CA GLY A 833 10.15 23.86 12.41
C GLY A 833 10.77 22.89 11.39
N THR A 834 11.34 21.77 11.84
CA THR A 834 11.95 20.74 10.98
C THR A 834 10.96 19.65 10.57
N THR A 835 11.14 19.07 9.39
CA THR A 835 10.22 18.05 8.83
C THR A 835 10.58 16.65 9.32
N GLY A 836 9.57 15.84 9.66
CA GLY A 836 9.75 14.40 9.82
C GLY A 836 10.23 13.73 8.52
N GLY A 837 10.84 12.56 8.65
CA GLY A 837 11.30 11.80 7.49
C GLY A 837 10.13 11.25 6.67
N ALA A 838 10.30 11.18 5.35
CA ALA A 838 9.35 10.48 4.48
C ALA A 838 9.37 8.97 4.75
N GLY A 839 8.23 8.28 4.56
CA GLY A 839 8.20 6.83 4.50
C GLY A 839 8.93 6.30 3.26
N GLY A 840 9.48 5.10 3.35
CA GLY A 840 10.06 4.38 2.22
C GLY A 840 8.98 3.79 1.32
N GLY A 841 9.26 3.71 0.02
CA GLY A 841 8.38 3.02 -0.94
C GLY A 841 8.34 1.51 -0.68
N GLY A 842 7.22 0.86 -1.04
CA GLY A 842 7.13 -0.60 -1.11
C GLY A 842 8.04 -1.17 -2.21
N GLY A 843 8.39 -2.45 -2.08
CA GLY A 843 9.12 -3.17 -3.11
C GLY A 843 8.20 -3.69 -4.22
N ASN A 844 8.77 -3.98 -5.38
CA ASN A 844 7.99 -4.49 -6.51
C ASN A 844 7.54 -5.94 -6.31
N ALA A 845 6.35 -6.27 -6.82
CA ALA A 845 5.83 -7.64 -6.92
C ALA A 845 6.61 -8.50 -7.92
N GLY A 846 6.46 -9.83 -7.80
CA GLY A 846 6.91 -10.77 -8.83
C GLY A 846 6.14 -10.59 -10.14
N THR A 847 6.80 -10.78 -11.28
CA THR A 847 6.22 -10.56 -12.61
C THR A 847 5.12 -11.53 -13.01
N PHE A 848 5.07 -12.73 -12.43
CA PHE A 848 4.07 -13.75 -12.79
C PHE A 848 3.05 -14.02 -11.68
N PHE A 849 3.47 -14.07 -10.41
CA PHE A 849 2.60 -14.36 -9.26
C PHE A 849 2.98 -13.48 -8.04
N GLY A 850 2.28 -12.36 -7.79
CA GLY A 850 2.55 -11.52 -6.62
C GLY A 850 1.83 -10.18 -6.57
N THR A 851 1.74 -9.60 -5.37
CA THR A 851 1.20 -8.25 -5.11
C THR A 851 2.32 -7.29 -4.69
N GLY A 852 2.21 -6.02 -5.12
CA GLY A 852 3.24 -4.97 -4.97
C GLY A 852 2.79 -3.84 -4.08
#